data_AF-A0A7Y3UHF3-F1
#
_entry.id   AF-A0A7Y3UHF3-F1
#
_cell.length_a   1.000
_cell.length_b   1.000
_cell.length_c   1.000
_cell.angle_alpha   90.00
_cell.angle_beta   90.00
_cell.angle_gamma   90.00
#
_symmetry.space_group_name_H-M   'P 1'
#
loop_
_entity.id
_entity.type
_entity.pdbx_description
1 polymer ?
#
loop_
_entity_poly.entity_id
_entity_poly.type
_entity_poly.pdbx_seq_one_letter_code
_entity_poly.pdbx_strand_id
1 'polypeptide(L)'
;MTKISIIVVNYNVQFFLENCLNSVLKASKNIETEVIVVDNNSVDGSLEMLKEKFPQVQLIANKENLGFSKANNQAIKIAKGEYVLLLNPDTVVEENTFQVCYSFFESHPDAGGVGVKMLDGRGNFLPESKRGLPTPSVAFYKIFGLSNLFPKSARFSRYHLGHLSNNENHEVEILSGAFMMIRKSVLDQIGLLDESFFMYGEDIDLSYRIIKANYKNYYLADTSIIHYKGESTKKSSINYVFVFYRAMAIFAKKHFSNKNAQLFSWLINLAIYLRASFAVLTRTIKHVLLPIMDALIIVVGTSTFIDYYESEIKYSQGGSYPDEVEILGIPLITAIYLITLFINGAYSIPTKFSNLIKGVFSGSLIILITYSLLDESYRFSRAIVLFSILWSLFAIPTYRIILNLLQIRKFKKSTVQRVAIIGKKEELQRITSFLKNTLIQPEFITYINSDNVDDGFNYTGKIYQLKDIIEIYQINEAIFCSKDISSAEIINQMSILNNKKVDFKIAPAESLYIIGSNSIENSGEYYILGSNTLLKPINRRNKRLLDFSLSFILLLLFPIVLLFNHLKIISLKNLVLILIGRLSFVGFINSSAIAKQQLNVKKGVLNAGDYYLEQELNVKSIEQLNFEYSRDYSIFKDIEIIFKNFSKLNRETHSN
;
A
#
# COMPACT_ATOMS: atom_id res chain seq x y z
N MET A 1 -22.68 11.85 -33.23
CA MET A 1 -22.48 10.39 -33.10
C MET A 1 -21.30 10.19 -32.17
N THR A 2 -21.44 9.32 -31.15
CA THR A 2 -20.37 9.03 -30.18
C THR A 2 -19.06 8.72 -30.91
N LYS A 3 -18.00 9.47 -30.61
CA LYS A 3 -16.67 9.28 -31.20
C LYS A 3 -15.83 8.29 -30.40
N ILE A 4 -15.85 8.40 -29.07
CA ILE A 4 -15.02 7.58 -28.20
C ILE A 4 -15.87 6.89 -27.12
N SER A 5 -15.76 5.57 -27.01
CA SER A 5 -16.28 4.81 -25.86
C SER A 5 -15.17 4.58 -24.85
N ILE A 6 -15.32 5.15 -23.67
CA ILE A 6 -14.35 5.07 -22.59
C ILE A 6 -14.78 3.96 -21.64
N ILE A 7 -13.94 2.94 -21.51
CA ILE A 7 -14.21 1.74 -20.73
C ILE A 7 -13.29 1.72 -19.53
N VAL A 8 -13.88 1.68 -18.34
CA VAL A 8 -13.16 1.62 -17.06
C VAL A 8 -13.57 0.36 -16.31
N VAL A 9 -12.61 -0.54 -16.06
CA VAL A 9 -12.84 -1.72 -15.21
C VAL A 9 -12.43 -1.40 -13.78
N ASN A 10 -13.37 -1.44 -12.85
CA ASN A 10 -13.15 -1.11 -11.44
C ASN A 10 -13.09 -2.35 -10.55
N TYR A 11 -12.20 -2.32 -9.54
CA TYR A 11 -12.15 -3.32 -8.47
C TYR A 11 -11.53 -2.73 -7.19
N ASN A 12 -12.37 -2.35 -6.23
CA ASN A 12 -12.01 -1.88 -4.88
C ASN A 12 -11.08 -0.65 -4.84
N VAL A 13 -11.35 0.35 -5.68
CA VAL A 13 -10.60 1.61 -5.72
C VAL A 13 -11.51 2.84 -5.84
N GLN A 14 -12.59 2.90 -5.06
CA GLN A 14 -13.63 3.95 -5.06
C GLN A 14 -13.08 5.37 -5.26
N PHE A 15 -12.12 5.79 -4.43
CA PHE A 15 -11.59 7.16 -4.46
C PHE A 15 -10.80 7.46 -5.75
N PHE A 16 -10.00 6.50 -6.21
CA PHE A 16 -9.30 6.62 -7.48
C PHE A 16 -10.26 6.65 -8.65
N LEU A 17 -11.27 5.77 -8.64
CA LEU A 17 -12.32 5.74 -9.67
C LEU A 17 -13.05 7.08 -9.76
N GLU A 18 -13.46 7.65 -8.63
CA GLU A 18 -14.12 8.96 -8.61
C GLU A 18 -13.23 10.05 -9.23
N ASN A 19 -11.95 10.09 -8.86
CA ASN A 19 -11.01 11.06 -9.44
C ASN A 19 -10.77 10.83 -10.94
N CYS A 20 -10.66 9.58 -11.37
CA CYS A 20 -10.56 9.19 -12.77
C CYS A 20 -11.78 9.69 -13.55
N LEU A 21 -13.00 9.37 -13.10
CA LEU A 21 -14.23 9.77 -13.77
C LEU A 21 -14.40 11.30 -13.82
N ASN A 22 -14.04 12.01 -12.75
CA ASN A 22 -14.02 13.48 -12.77
C ASN A 22 -13.08 14.04 -13.85
N SER A 23 -11.88 13.47 -14.02
CA SER A 23 -10.96 13.88 -15.08
C SER A 23 -11.46 13.50 -16.48
N VAL A 24 -12.06 12.32 -16.63
CA VAL A 24 -12.65 11.82 -17.89
C VAL A 24 -13.79 12.74 -18.35
N LEU A 25 -14.68 13.14 -17.45
CA LEU A 25 -15.80 14.03 -17.80
C LEU A 25 -15.31 15.43 -18.20
N LYS A 26 -14.25 15.94 -17.56
CA LYS A 26 -13.61 17.19 -17.98
C LYS A 26 -12.98 17.07 -19.37
N ALA A 27 -12.27 15.99 -19.65
CA ALA A 27 -11.64 15.73 -20.94
C ALA A 27 -12.66 15.42 -22.07
N SER A 28 -13.87 15.01 -21.71
CA SER A 28 -14.97 14.74 -22.64
C SER A 28 -15.70 16.01 -23.13
N LYS A 29 -15.40 17.20 -22.59
CA LYS A 29 -16.15 18.42 -22.95
C LYS A 29 -16.07 18.82 -24.43
N ASN A 30 -14.98 18.45 -25.12
CA ASN A 30 -14.70 18.89 -26.48
C ASN A 30 -14.91 17.80 -27.54
N ILE A 31 -15.34 16.59 -27.14
CA ILE A 31 -15.49 15.45 -28.03
C ILE A 31 -16.65 14.57 -27.55
N GLU A 32 -17.50 14.09 -28.46
CA GLU A 32 -18.63 13.23 -28.08
C GLU A 32 -18.11 11.89 -27.54
N THR A 33 -18.31 11.65 -26.25
CA THR A 33 -17.92 10.39 -25.59
C THR A 33 -19.12 9.71 -24.93
N GLU A 34 -18.95 8.42 -24.69
CA GLU A 34 -19.73 7.69 -23.69
C GLU A 34 -18.77 7.01 -22.71
N VAL A 35 -19.21 6.84 -21.47
CA VAL A 35 -18.40 6.23 -20.40
C VAL A 35 -19.13 4.99 -19.89
N ILE A 36 -18.44 3.85 -19.95
CA ILE A 36 -18.93 2.56 -19.47
C ILE A 36 -18.01 2.08 -18.35
N VAL A 37 -18.55 1.93 -17.15
CA VAL A 37 -17.83 1.37 -16.00
C VAL A 37 -18.28 -0.06 -15.78
N VAL A 38 -17.32 -0.98 -15.71
CA VAL A 38 -17.55 -2.38 -15.32
C VAL A 38 -17.00 -2.61 -13.93
N ASP A 39 -17.88 -2.74 -12.95
CA ASP A 39 -17.50 -3.05 -11.58
C ASP A 39 -17.38 -4.56 -11.38
N ASN A 40 -16.17 -5.02 -11.03
CA ASN A 40 -15.84 -6.44 -10.87
C ASN A 40 -16.11 -6.94 -9.45
N ASN A 41 -17.34 -6.72 -8.95
CA ASN A 41 -17.78 -7.08 -7.61
C ASN A 41 -16.97 -6.34 -6.53
N SER A 42 -16.93 -5.00 -6.61
CA SER A 42 -16.28 -4.20 -5.60
C SER A 42 -17.10 -4.18 -4.32
N VAL A 43 -16.41 -4.19 -3.18
CA VAL A 43 -17.05 -4.07 -1.88
C VAL A 43 -16.41 -2.96 -1.07
N ASP A 44 -16.20 -1.79 -1.67
CA ASP A 44 -15.56 -0.62 -1.06
C ASP A 44 -16.38 0.67 -1.16
N GLY A 45 -17.64 0.58 -1.62
CA GLY A 45 -18.52 1.75 -1.81
C GLY A 45 -18.53 2.29 -3.25
N SER A 46 -17.79 1.67 -4.17
CA SER A 46 -17.74 2.09 -5.58
C SER A 46 -19.11 2.13 -6.25
N LEU A 47 -19.97 1.13 -6.01
CA LEU A 47 -21.28 1.02 -6.66
C LEU A 47 -22.24 2.13 -6.22
N GLU A 48 -22.27 2.42 -4.92
CA GLU A 48 -23.08 3.50 -4.35
C GLU A 48 -22.59 4.85 -4.88
N MET A 49 -21.28 5.08 -4.85
CA MET A 49 -20.65 6.29 -5.37
C MET A 49 -20.97 6.54 -6.85
N LEU A 50 -20.91 5.50 -7.68
CA LEU A 50 -21.24 5.60 -9.11
C LEU A 50 -22.71 6.02 -9.33
N LYS A 51 -23.65 5.44 -8.56
CA LYS A 51 -25.07 5.77 -8.67
C LYS A 51 -25.38 7.19 -8.22
N GLU A 52 -24.73 7.66 -7.15
CA GLU A 52 -24.97 8.97 -6.55
C GLU A 52 -24.31 10.09 -7.37
N LYS A 53 -23.03 9.94 -7.72
CA LYS A 53 -22.21 11.02 -8.29
C LYS A 53 -22.08 10.97 -9.80
N PHE A 54 -22.26 9.80 -10.40
CA PHE A 54 -22.05 9.59 -11.84
C PHE A 54 -23.24 8.89 -12.52
N PRO A 55 -24.49 9.36 -12.34
CA PRO A 55 -25.68 8.73 -12.93
C PRO A 55 -25.66 8.70 -14.47
N GLN A 56 -24.85 9.55 -15.11
CA GLN A 56 -24.65 9.60 -16.56
C GLN A 56 -23.74 8.48 -17.10
N VAL A 57 -23.01 7.76 -16.24
CA VAL A 57 -22.11 6.68 -16.64
C VAL A 57 -22.89 5.36 -16.76
N GLN A 58 -22.63 4.61 -17.82
CA GLN A 58 -23.25 3.29 -17.98
C GLN A 58 -22.53 2.26 -17.09
N LEU A 59 -23.26 1.67 -16.15
CA LEU A 59 -22.71 0.70 -15.19
C LEU A 59 -23.05 -0.75 -15.56
N ILE A 60 -22.02 -1.60 -15.61
CA ILE A 60 -22.13 -3.07 -15.59
C ILE A 60 -21.61 -3.55 -14.24
N ALA A 61 -22.48 -4.06 -13.37
CA ALA A 61 -22.09 -4.58 -12.06
C ALA A 61 -22.00 -6.12 -12.08
N ASN A 62 -20.79 -6.67 -12.07
CA ASN A 62 -20.55 -8.11 -12.01
C ASN A 62 -20.74 -8.65 -10.59
N LYS A 63 -21.17 -9.91 -10.48
CA LYS A 63 -21.33 -10.62 -9.19
C LYS A 63 -20.04 -11.26 -8.68
N GLU A 64 -19.03 -11.34 -9.53
CA GLU A 64 -17.71 -11.88 -9.23
C GLU A 64 -16.63 -11.11 -9.98
N ASN A 65 -15.37 -11.29 -9.59
CA ASN A 65 -14.24 -10.66 -10.28
C ASN A 65 -13.85 -11.51 -11.51
N LEU A 66 -14.27 -11.08 -12.69
CA LEU A 66 -14.02 -11.77 -13.96
C LEU A 66 -12.63 -11.52 -14.56
N GLY A 67 -11.82 -10.64 -13.95
CA GLY A 67 -10.55 -10.19 -14.49
C GLY A 67 -10.70 -9.05 -15.50
N PHE A 68 -9.57 -8.58 -16.03
CA PHE A 68 -9.51 -7.38 -16.88
C PHE A 68 -10.08 -7.64 -18.28
N SER A 69 -9.68 -8.74 -18.94
CA SER A 69 -10.08 -9.04 -20.32
C SER A 69 -11.58 -9.25 -20.47
N LYS A 70 -12.17 -10.11 -19.63
CA LYS A 70 -13.61 -10.42 -19.68
C LYS A 70 -14.46 -9.19 -19.37
N ALA A 71 -14.08 -8.41 -18.36
CA ALA A 71 -14.79 -7.19 -17.98
C ALA A 71 -14.75 -6.14 -19.10
N ASN A 72 -13.57 -5.88 -19.70
CA ASN A 72 -13.47 -4.99 -20.85
C ASN A 72 -14.32 -5.49 -22.01
N ASN A 73 -14.27 -6.78 -22.35
CA ASN A 73 -15.07 -7.34 -23.44
C ASN A 73 -16.58 -7.16 -23.25
N GLN A 74 -17.10 -7.17 -22.02
CA GLN A 74 -18.52 -6.88 -21.76
C GLN A 74 -18.89 -5.46 -22.20
N ALA A 75 -18.05 -4.48 -21.85
CA ALA A 75 -18.27 -3.09 -22.23
C ALA A 75 -18.01 -2.84 -23.74
N ILE A 76 -16.97 -3.45 -24.33
CA ILE A 76 -16.67 -3.27 -25.77
C ILE A 76 -17.85 -3.72 -26.64
N LYS A 77 -18.55 -4.79 -26.25
CA LYS A 77 -19.70 -5.32 -27.00
C LYS A 77 -20.88 -4.34 -27.08
N ILE A 78 -21.02 -3.45 -26.10
CA ILE A 78 -22.11 -2.45 -26.07
C ILE A 78 -21.64 -1.04 -26.46
N ALA A 79 -20.33 -0.85 -26.59
CA ALA A 79 -19.70 0.41 -27.00
C ALA A 79 -20.13 0.82 -28.41
N LYS A 80 -20.48 2.10 -28.59
CA LYS A 80 -20.99 2.71 -29.83
C LYS A 80 -19.97 3.62 -30.53
N GLY A 81 -18.89 3.98 -29.85
CA GLY A 81 -17.84 4.86 -30.36
C GLY A 81 -17.08 4.28 -31.55
N GLU A 82 -16.59 5.16 -32.42
CA GLU A 82 -15.66 4.84 -33.51
C GLU A 82 -14.30 4.37 -32.97
N TYR A 83 -13.94 4.85 -31.78
CA TYR A 83 -12.75 4.47 -31.04
C TYR A 83 -13.14 3.94 -29.65
N VAL A 84 -12.40 2.95 -29.16
CA VAL A 84 -12.56 2.37 -27.83
C VAL A 84 -11.33 2.69 -27.01
N LEU A 85 -11.52 3.32 -25.85
CA LEU A 85 -10.45 3.59 -24.88
C LEU A 85 -10.59 2.64 -23.69
N LEU A 86 -9.60 1.78 -23.49
CA LEU A 86 -9.41 1.04 -22.24
C LEU A 86 -8.64 1.94 -21.27
N LEU A 87 -9.23 2.26 -20.12
CA LEU A 87 -8.67 3.16 -19.13
C LEU A 87 -8.70 2.54 -17.74
N ASN A 88 -7.57 2.58 -17.04
CA ASN A 88 -7.51 2.12 -15.67
C ASN A 88 -8.22 3.10 -14.71
N PRO A 89 -8.86 2.60 -13.62
CA PRO A 89 -9.58 3.43 -12.66
C PRO A 89 -8.66 4.28 -11.77
N ASP A 90 -7.35 3.99 -11.73
CA ASP A 90 -6.33 4.73 -10.99
C ASP A 90 -5.55 5.72 -11.86
N THR A 91 -6.26 6.39 -12.78
CA THR A 91 -5.70 7.37 -13.72
C THR A 91 -6.30 8.76 -13.58
N VAL A 92 -5.57 9.78 -14.04
CA VAL A 92 -6.06 11.16 -14.21
C VAL A 92 -5.62 11.64 -15.59
N VAL A 93 -6.58 12.00 -16.44
CA VAL A 93 -6.32 12.44 -17.83
C VAL A 93 -6.30 13.97 -17.95
N GLU A 94 -5.54 14.50 -18.89
CA GLU A 94 -5.57 15.93 -19.23
C GLU A 94 -6.86 16.29 -19.99
N GLU A 95 -7.27 17.54 -19.86
CA GLU A 95 -8.50 18.05 -20.49
C GLU A 95 -8.51 17.92 -22.02
N ASN A 96 -7.35 17.86 -22.68
CA ASN A 96 -7.20 17.70 -24.12
C ASN A 96 -6.83 16.27 -24.56
N THR A 97 -6.60 15.32 -23.64
CA THR A 97 -6.06 13.98 -23.97
C THR A 97 -6.86 13.29 -25.06
N PHE A 98 -8.19 13.29 -24.97
CA PHE A 98 -9.06 12.61 -25.93
C PHE A 98 -9.06 13.28 -27.30
N GLN A 99 -9.03 14.61 -27.34
CA GLN A 99 -8.94 15.37 -28.58
C GLN A 99 -7.62 15.13 -29.30
N VAL A 100 -6.49 15.11 -28.56
CA VAL A 100 -5.16 14.82 -29.12
C VAL A 100 -5.13 13.42 -29.74
N CYS A 101 -5.62 12.41 -29.02
CA CYS A 101 -5.67 11.04 -29.53
C CYS A 101 -6.57 10.91 -30.76
N TYR A 102 -7.76 11.53 -30.73
CA TYR A 102 -8.68 11.55 -31.87
C TYR A 102 -8.04 12.18 -33.11
N SER A 103 -7.49 13.40 -32.98
CA SER A 103 -6.81 14.09 -34.08
C SER A 103 -5.63 13.30 -34.65
N PHE A 104 -4.93 12.53 -33.81
CA PHE A 104 -3.87 11.63 -34.25
C PHE A 104 -4.41 10.50 -35.13
N PHE A 105 -5.50 9.84 -34.74
CA PHE A 105 -6.13 8.80 -35.56
C PHE A 105 -6.67 9.32 -36.90
N GLU A 106 -7.20 10.54 -36.93
CA GLU A 106 -7.70 11.14 -38.18
C GLU A 106 -6.57 11.46 -39.16
N SER A 107 -5.38 11.81 -38.65
CA SER A 107 -4.19 12.09 -39.47
C SER A 107 -3.35 10.85 -39.80
N HIS A 108 -3.55 9.73 -39.08
CA HIS A 108 -2.79 8.48 -39.24
C HIS A 108 -3.73 7.29 -39.44
N PRO A 109 -4.20 7.02 -40.67
CA PRO A 109 -5.09 5.89 -40.95
C PRO A 109 -4.49 4.52 -40.64
N ASP A 110 -3.16 4.39 -40.61
CA ASP A 110 -2.43 3.18 -40.24
C ASP A 110 -2.34 2.95 -38.72
N ALA A 111 -2.74 3.92 -37.91
CA ALA A 111 -2.84 3.76 -36.46
C ALA A 111 -4.01 2.83 -36.10
N GLY A 112 -3.67 1.65 -35.59
CA GLY A 112 -4.63 0.71 -35.00
C GLY A 112 -4.85 0.93 -33.51
N GLY A 113 -3.79 1.35 -32.80
CA GLY A 113 -3.86 1.66 -31.38
C GLY A 113 -2.94 2.81 -30.98
N VAL A 114 -3.32 3.53 -29.92
CA VAL A 114 -2.58 4.66 -29.36
C VAL A 114 -2.51 4.56 -27.84
N GLY A 115 -1.32 4.76 -27.29
CA GLY A 115 -1.05 4.98 -25.86
C GLY A 115 -0.42 6.35 -25.63
N VAL A 116 -0.36 6.79 -24.39
CA VAL A 116 0.10 8.15 -24.02
C VAL A 116 1.22 8.12 -22.99
N LYS A 117 1.90 9.26 -22.83
CA LYS A 117 2.84 9.50 -21.74
C LYS A 117 2.14 9.35 -20.40
N MET A 118 2.70 8.51 -19.53
CA MET A 118 2.19 8.27 -18.19
C MET A 118 3.23 8.69 -17.18
N LEU A 119 2.79 9.40 -16.14
CA LEU A 119 3.56 9.74 -14.96
C LEU A 119 2.99 9.00 -13.75
N ASP A 120 3.85 8.65 -12.79
CA ASP A 120 3.36 8.22 -11.48
C ASP A 120 2.85 9.43 -10.67
N GLY A 121 2.22 9.19 -9.52
CA GLY A 121 1.75 10.29 -8.66
C GLY A 121 2.89 11.10 -8.00
N ARG A 122 4.15 10.87 -8.38
CA ARG A 122 5.33 11.68 -8.04
C ARG A 122 5.86 12.47 -9.23
N GLY A 123 5.19 12.42 -10.38
CA GLY A 123 5.62 13.08 -11.61
C GLY A 123 6.77 12.38 -12.33
N ASN A 124 7.15 11.16 -11.93
CA ASN A 124 8.17 10.39 -12.63
C ASN A 124 7.57 9.68 -13.83
N PHE A 125 8.30 9.68 -14.95
CA PHE A 125 7.91 8.94 -16.13
C PHE A 125 7.77 7.44 -15.84
N LEU A 126 6.67 6.84 -16.30
CA LEU A 126 6.42 5.41 -16.22
C LEU A 126 6.93 4.70 -17.48
N PRO A 127 7.97 3.85 -17.37
CA PRO A 127 8.54 3.17 -18.55
C PRO A 127 7.55 2.27 -19.30
N GLU A 128 6.48 1.82 -18.65
CA GLU A 128 5.39 1.08 -19.31
C GLU A 128 4.60 1.88 -20.35
N SER A 129 4.76 3.21 -20.41
CA SER A 129 4.19 4.05 -21.48
C SER A 129 4.58 3.62 -22.89
N LYS A 130 5.75 3.00 -23.04
CA LYS A 130 6.26 2.49 -24.32
C LYS A 130 6.93 1.15 -24.10
N ARG A 131 6.42 0.10 -24.75
CA ARG A 131 6.97 -1.24 -24.61
C ARG A 131 7.34 -1.85 -25.95
N GLY A 132 8.43 -2.60 -25.91
CA GLY A 132 8.81 -3.52 -26.98
C GLY A 132 8.15 -4.88 -26.79
N LEU A 133 8.10 -5.67 -27.87
CA LEU A 133 7.58 -7.03 -27.84
C LEU A 133 8.41 -7.90 -26.87
N PRO A 134 7.79 -8.58 -25.88
CA PRO A 134 8.52 -9.40 -24.91
C PRO A 134 8.95 -10.75 -25.52
N THR A 135 9.83 -10.70 -26.51
CA THR A 135 10.46 -11.91 -27.07
C THR A 135 11.35 -12.59 -26.04
N PRO A 136 11.74 -13.86 -26.25
CA PRO A 136 12.62 -14.58 -25.33
C PRO A 136 13.92 -13.85 -24.96
N SER A 137 14.57 -13.22 -25.93
CA SER A 137 15.80 -12.45 -25.68
C SER A 137 15.53 -11.19 -24.86
N VAL A 138 14.42 -10.50 -25.11
CA VAL A 138 14.01 -9.31 -24.35
C VAL A 138 13.67 -9.66 -22.91
N ALA A 139 12.96 -10.77 -22.67
CA ALA A 139 12.70 -11.29 -21.34
C ALA A 139 13.99 -11.65 -20.60
N PHE A 140 14.94 -12.29 -21.29
CA PHE A 140 16.26 -12.62 -20.75
C PHE A 140 17.03 -11.37 -20.31
N TYR A 141 17.14 -10.33 -21.15
CA TYR A 141 17.85 -9.09 -20.78
C TYR A 141 17.26 -8.42 -19.54
N LYS A 142 15.94 -8.48 -19.38
CA LYS A 142 15.24 -7.92 -18.22
C LYS A 142 15.44 -8.73 -16.95
N ILE A 143 15.38 -10.07 -17.04
CA ILE A 143 15.53 -10.98 -15.88
C ILE A 143 16.95 -10.91 -15.31
N PHE A 144 17.97 -10.89 -16.18
CA PHE A 144 19.39 -10.86 -15.79
C PHE A 144 19.93 -9.45 -15.53
N GLY A 145 19.07 -8.42 -15.57
CA GLY A 145 19.45 -7.04 -15.21
C GLY A 145 20.26 -6.29 -16.29
N LEU A 146 20.47 -6.87 -17.47
CA LEU A 146 21.16 -6.22 -18.59
C LEU A 146 20.45 -4.94 -19.04
N SER A 147 19.11 -4.90 -18.96
CA SER A 147 18.34 -3.67 -19.23
C SER A 147 18.65 -2.54 -18.24
N ASN A 148 19.01 -2.85 -16.99
CA ASN A 148 19.37 -1.84 -15.99
C ASN A 148 20.82 -1.37 -16.16
N LEU A 149 21.72 -2.25 -16.62
CA LEU A 149 23.11 -1.90 -16.92
C LEU A 149 23.23 -1.03 -18.18
N PHE A 150 22.37 -1.26 -19.18
CA PHE A 150 22.40 -0.55 -20.46
C PHE A 150 21.04 0.08 -20.81
N PRO A 151 20.55 1.07 -20.03
CA PRO A 151 19.18 1.57 -20.11
C PRO A 151 18.86 2.32 -21.41
N LYS A 152 19.87 2.84 -22.12
CA LYS A 152 19.72 3.55 -23.41
C LYS A 152 20.01 2.66 -24.63
N SER A 153 20.32 1.37 -24.45
CA SER A 153 20.60 0.46 -25.56
C SER A 153 19.32 0.03 -26.26
N ALA A 154 19.26 0.17 -27.58
CA ALA A 154 18.15 -0.34 -28.40
C ALA A 154 17.99 -1.87 -28.29
N ARG A 155 19.08 -2.58 -28.00
CA ARG A 155 19.10 -4.04 -27.81
C ARG A 155 18.72 -4.44 -26.38
N PHE A 156 19.46 -3.94 -25.38
CA PHE A 156 19.32 -4.42 -24.00
C PHE A 156 18.14 -3.78 -23.25
N SER A 157 17.72 -2.57 -23.64
CA SER A 157 16.57 -1.86 -23.08
C SER A 157 15.33 -1.98 -23.97
N ARG A 158 15.27 -3.01 -24.82
CA ARG A 158 14.18 -3.20 -25.80
C ARG A 158 12.79 -3.26 -25.14
N TYR A 159 12.65 -3.85 -23.96
CA TYR A 159 11.33 -3.98 -23.31
C TYR A 159 10.68 -2.64 -22.98
N HIS A 160 11.43 -1.64 -22.50
CA HIS A 160 10.91 -0.30 -22.18
C HIS A 160 11.32 0.76 -23.22
N LEU A 161 11.90 0.32 -24.34
CA LEU A 161 12.37 1.18 -25.43
C LEU A 161 13.18 2.39 -24.92
N GLY A 162 14.10 2.18 -23.96
CA GLY A 162 14.80 3.26 -23.26
C GLY A 162 15.77 4.09 -24.12
N HIS A 163 15.94 3.72 -25.39
CA HIS A 163 16.67 4.49 -26.41
C HIS A 163 15.82 5.58 -27.08
N LEU A 164 14.49 5.48 -27.00
CA LEU A 164 13.56 6.47 -27.55
C LEU A 164 13.39 7.63 -26.57
N SER A 165 13.06 8.82 -27.08
CA SER A 165 12.72 9.98 -26.26
C SER A 165 11.43 9.72 -25.48
N ASN A 166 11.27 10.37 -24.33
CA ASN A 166 10.00 10.35 -23.58
C ASN A 166 9.08 11.50 -24.00
N ASN A 167 9.60 12.48 -24.75
CA ASN A 167 8.90 13.72 -25.09
C ASN A 167 8.62 13.83 -26.60
N GLU A 168 8.69 12.72 -27.33
CA GLU A 168 8.40 12.65 -28.76
C GLU A 168 7.46 11.48 -29.02
N ASN A 169 6.65 11.61 -30.07
CA ASN A 169 5.76 10.54 -30.52
C ASN A 169 6.59 9.46 -31.21
N HIS A 170 6.25 8.20 -30.94
CA HIS A 170 6.98 7.06 -31.49
C HIS A 170 6.04 5.93 -31.89
N GLU A 171 6.36 5.25 -32.99
CA GLU A 171 5.84 3.91 -33.23
C GLU A 171 6.41 2.95 -32.17
N VAL A 172 5.54 2.15 -31.56
CA VAL A 172 5.90 1.20 -30.51
C VAL A 172 5.28 -0.16 -30.79
N GLU A 173 5.80 -1.22 -30.19
CA GLU A 173 5.26 -2.56 -30.42
C GLU A 173 4.04 -2.81 -29.52
N ILE A 174 4.12 -2.40 -28.26
CA ILE A 174 3.17 -2.77 -27.21
C ILE A 174 2.69 -1.54 -26.44
N LEU A 175 1.37 -1.41 -26.33
CA LEU A 175 0.68 -0.39 -25.52
C LEU A 175 0.39 -0.93 -24.11
N SER A 176 0.12 -0.04 -23.16
CA SER A 176 -0.25 -0.40 -21.79
C SER A 176 -1.76 -0.41 -21.65
N GLY A 177 -2.33 -1.47 -21.05
CA GLY A 177 -3.76 -1.50 -20.72
C GLY A 177 -4.22 -0.39 -19.77
N ALA A 178 -3.30 0.35 -19.15
CA ALA A 178 -3.63 1.52 -18.32
C ALA A 178 -4.23 2.68 -19.12
N PHE A 179 -3.82 2.84 -20.38
CA PHE A 179 -4.41 3.73 -21.37
C PHE A 179 -4.12 3.16 -22.75
N MET A 180 -5.15 2.60 -23.38
CA MET A 180 -5.05 2.03 -24.72
C MET A 180 -6.30 2.41 -25.52
N MET A 181 -6.16 3.39 -26.42
CA MET A 181 -7.21 3.76 -27.36
C MET A 181 -7.02 2.99 -28.66
N ILE A 182 -8.11 2.42 -29.19
CA ILE A 182 -8.08 1.49 -30.32
C ILE A 182 -9.18 1.86 -31.29
N ARG A 183 -8.89 1.82 -32.59
CA ARG A 183 -9.90 2.01 -33.64
C ARG A 183 -10.86 0.82 -33.63
N LYS A 184 -12.17 1.07 -33.53
CA LYS A 184 -13.16 -0.02 -33.41
C LYS A 184 -13.17 -0.96 -34.61
N SER A 185 -12.99 -0.43 -35.83
CA SER A 185 -12.87 -1.25 -37.04
C SER A 185 -11.69 -2.24 -36.99
N VAL A 186 -10.61 -1.90 -36.27
CA VAL A 186 -9.48 -2.80 -36.05
C VAL A 186 -9.85 -3.89 -35.07
N LEU A 187 -10.55 -3.56 -33.97
CA LEU A 187 -11.09 -4.57 -33.03
C LEU A 187 -12.05 -5.55 -33.72
N ASP A 188 -12.90 -5.04 -34.61
CA ASP A 188 -13.84 -5.87 -35.38
C ASP A 188 -13.10 -6.87 -36.30
N GLN A 189 -11.94 -6.47 -36.84
CA GLN A 189 -11.10 -7.33 -37.67
C GLN A 189 -10.29 -8.36 -36.87
N ILE A 190 -9.63 -7.93 -35.79
CA ILE A 190 -8.66 -8.78 -35.06
C ILE A 190 -9.27 -9.56 -33.89
N GLY A 191 -10.51 -9.23 -33.51
CA GLY A 191 -11.19 -9.74 -32.32
C GLY A 191 -10.85 -8.97 -31.04
N LEU A 192 -11.66 -9.20 -29.99
CA LEU A 192 -11.57 -8.51 -28.69
C LEU A 192 -10.35 -8.93 -27.85
N LEU A 193 -10.30 -8.55 -26.57
CA LEU A 193 -9.26 -9.04 -25.65
C LEU A 193 -9.41 -10.55 -25.46
N ASP A 194 -8.28 -11.24 -25.36
CA ASP A 194 -8.28 -12.68 -25.20
C ASP A 194 -8.57 -13.08 -23.74
N GLU A 195 -9.73 -13.69 -23.53
CA GLU A 195 -10.25 -14.02 -22.19
C GLU A 195 -9.48 -15.14 -21.47
N SER A 196 -8.50 -15.78 -22.12
CA SER A 196 -7.57 -16.68 -21.41
C SER A 196 -6.61 -15.92 -20.49
N PHE A 197 -6.40 -14.63 -20.74
CA PHE A 197 -5.67 -13.74 -19.86
C PHE A 197 -6.63 -13.16 -18.83
N PHE A 198 -6.40 -13.46 -17.55
CA PHE A 198 -7.10 -12.79 -16.46
C PHE A 198 -6.60 -11.34 -16.29
N MET A 199 -5.29 -11.10 -16.43
CA MET A 199 -4.60 -9.79 -16.34
C MET A 199 -3.13 -9.88 -16.82
N TYR A 200 -2.54 -8.75 -17.21
CA TYR A 200 -1.12 -8.50 -17.56
C TYR A 200 -0.56 -9.06 -18.87
N GLY A 201 -1.35 -9.72 -19.70
CA GLY A 201 -0.90 -10.21 -21.01
C GLY A 201 -1.85 -9.90 -22.15
N GLU A 202 -3.07 -9.51 -21.83
CA GLU A 202 -4.11 -9.14 -22.77
C GLU A 202 -3.79 -7.90 -23.59
N ASP A 203 -3.13 -6.90 -22.98
CA ASP A 203 -2.67 -5.70 -23.67
C ASP A 203 -1.52 -6.01 -24.65
N ILE A 204 -0.58 -6.86 -24.23
CA ILE A 204 0.52 -7.36 -25.06
C ILE A 204 -0.03 -8.18 -26.24
N ASP A 205 -0.95 -9.10 -25.98
CA ASP A 205 -1.61 -9.92 -27.00
C ASP A 205 -2.35 -9.05 -28.03
N LEU A 206 -3.16 -8.11 -27.57
CA LEU A 206 -3.95 -7.24 -28.43
C LEU A 206 -3.05 -6.33 -29.27
N SER A 207 -2.05 -5.67 -28.67
CA SER A 207 -1.09 -4.85 -29.40
C SER A 207 -0.35 -5.64 -30.48
N TYR A 208 0.04 -6.89 -30.18
CA TYR A 208 0.71 -7.74 -31.16
C TYR A 208 -0.24 -8.20 -32.29
N ARG A 209 -1.52 -8.44 -32.00
CA ARG A 209 -2.53 -8.73 -33.02
C ARG A 209 -2.83 -7.53 -33.93
N ILE A 210 -2.81 -6.30 -33.40
CA ILE A 210 -2.89 -5.06 -34.20
C ILE A 210 -1.76 -5.04 -35.25
N ILE A 211 -0.52 -5.31 -34.82
CA ILE A 211 0.65 -5.35 -35.72
C ILE A 211 0.52 -6.45 -36.77
N LYS A 212 0.07 -7.64 -36.38
CA LYS A 212 -0.15 -8.76 -37.32
C LYS A 212 -1.23 -8.46 -38.38
N ALA A 213 -2.14 -7.53 -38.10
CA ALA A 213 -3.15 -7.06 -39.04
C ALA A 213 -2.65 -5.89 -39.92
N ASN A 214 -1.33 -5.62 -39.94
CA ASN A 214 -0.68 -4.53 -40.68
C ASN A 214 -1.05 -3.11 -40.21
N TYR A 215 -1.52 -2.96 -38.98
CA TYR A 215 -1.68 -1.66 -38.33
C TYR A 215 -0.50 -1.38 -37.39
N LYS A 216 -0.35 -0.11 -36.98
CA LYS A 216 0.70 0.32 -36.05
C LYS A 216 0.13 0.73 -34.70
N ASN A 217 0.97 0.58 -33.68
CA ASN A 217 0.72 1.14 -32.36
C ASN A 217 1.60 2.38 -32.16
N TYR A 218 1.03 3.43 -31.58
CA TYR A 218 1.75 4.69 -31.34
C TYR A 218 1.76 5.08 -29.87
N TYR A 219 2.90 5.58 -29.43
CA TYR A 219 3.09 6.30 -28.18
C TYR A 219 3.01 7.81 -28.47
N LEU A 220 2.12 8.53 -27.78
CA LEU A 220 2.02 9.99 -27.86
C LEU A 220 2.60 10.66 -26.63
N ALA A 221 3.50 11.62 -26.87
CA ALA A 221 4.05 12.51 -25.86
C ALA A 221 3.34 13.87 -25.79
N ASP A 222 2.47 14.17 -26.76
CA ASP A 222 1.71 15.44 -26.86
C ASP A 222 0.66 15.63 -25.76
N THR A 223 0.31 14.55 -25.06
CA THR A 223 -0.54 14.57 -23.86
C THR A 223 -0.02 13.57 -22.85
N SER A 224 -0.28 13.82 -21.58
CA SER A 224 0.13 12.98 -20.46
C SER A 224 -1.05 12.57 -19.58
N ILE A 225 -0.87 11.52 -18.79
CA ILE A 225 -1.80 11.12 -17.73
C ILE A 225 -1.02 10.81 -16.45
N ILE A 226 -1.69 10.89 -15.30
CA ILE A 226 -1.20 10.26 -14.08
C ILE A 226 -1.73 8.84 -14.05
N HIS A 227 -0.90 7.88 -13.65
CA HIS A 227 -1.32 6.52 -13.31
C HIS A 227 -0.72 6.15 -11.94
N TYR A 228 -1.58 6.05 -10.92
CA TYR A 228 -1.19 5.85 -9.52
C TYR A 228 -0.63 4.45 -9.20
N LYS A 229 -0.53 3.56 -10.20
CA LYS A 229 0.25 2.31 -10.24
C LYS A 229 0.36 1.54 -8.93
N GLY A 230 -0.40 0.44 -8.84
CA GLY A 230 -0.25 -0.57 -7.78
C GLY A 230 -1.26 -0.45 -6.64
N GLU A 231 -2.19 0.50 -6.76
CA GLU A 231 -3.32 0.69 -5.84
C GLU A 231 -4.39 -0.39 -6.07
N SER A 232 -4.69 -0.70 -7.35
CA SER A 232 -5.59 -1.82 -7.73
C SER A 232 -4.92 -3.20 -7.64
N THR A 233 -3.57 -3.28 -7.59
CA THR A 233 -2.87 -4.56 -7.38
C THR A 233 -1.55 -4.40 -6.63
N LYS A 234 -1.48 -4.98 -5.43
CA LYS A 234 -0.27 -5.02 -4.60
C LYS A 234 0.79 -5.92 -5.24
N LYS A 235 1.75 -5.30 -5.96
CA LYS A 235 2.85 -5.96 -6.70
C LYS A 235 3.76 -6.87 -5.86
N SER A 236 3.74 -6.73 -4.53
CA SER A 236 4.50 -7.58 -3.60
C SER A 236 3.81 -8.90 -3.25
N SER A 237 2.58 -9.12 -3.74
CA SER A 237 1.87 -10.37 -3.53
C SER A 237 2.45 -11.49 -4.41
N ILE A 238 2.60 -12.68 -3.84
CA ILE A 238 3.00 -13.88 -4.58
C ILE A 238 2.03 -14.16 -5.75
N ASN A 239 0.75 -13.83 -5.56
CA ASN A 239 -0.27 -13.93 -6.60
C ASN A 239 0.02 -13.06 -7.83
N TYR A 240 0.50 -11.82 -7.65
CA TYR A 240 0.89 -10.95 -8.77
C TYR A 240 1.93 -11.61 -9.68
N VAL A 241 2.97 -12.18 -9.06
CA VAL A 241 4.03 -12.92 -9.75
C VAL A 241 3.39 -14.05 -10.57
N PHE A 242 2.63 -14.94 -9.93
CA PHE A 242 2.01 -16.07 -10.63
C PHE A 242 1.10 -15.65 -11.81
N VAL A 243 0.24 -14.63 -11.64
CA VAL A 243 -0.67 -14.17 -12.70
C VAL A 243 0.11 -13.58 -13.87
N PHE A 244 1.09 -12.72 -13.61
CA PHE A 244 1.95 -12.13 -14.65
C PHE A 244 2.68 -13.19 -15.47
N TYR A 245 3.29 -14.17 -14.81
CA TYR A 245 4.05 -15.19 -15.51
C TYR A 245 3.17 -16.21 -16.24
N ARG A 246 2.00 -16.54 -15.70
CA ARG A 246 0.99 -17.33 -16.42
C ARG A 246 0.57 -16.61 -17.70
N ALA A 247 0.37 -15.30 -17.65
CA ALA A 247 0.08 -14.51 -18.84
C ALA A 247 1.23 -14.61 -19.86
N MET A 248 2.49 -14.47 -19.44
CA MET A 248 3.62 -14.58 -20.37
C MET A 248 3.74 -15.98 -21.01
N ALA A 249 3.44 -17.04 -20.25
CA ALA A 249 3.40 -18.40 -20.79
C ALA A 249 2.28 -18.60 -21.82
N ILE A 250 1.08 -18.05 -21.58
CA ILE A 250 -0.04 -18.07 -22.54
C ILE A 250 0.37 -17.34 -23.82
N PHE A 251 0.94 -16.13 -23.69
CA PHE A 251 1.40 -15.33 -24.83
C PHE A 251 2.45 -16.10 -25.66
N ALA A 252 3.46 -16.66 -25.00
CA ALA A 252 4.52 -17.40 -25.69
C ALA A 252 3.99 -18.65 -26.41
N LYS A 253 3.07 -19.40 -25.80
CA LYS A 253 2.44 -20.57 -26.42
C LYS A 253 1.63 -20.20 -27.67
N LYS A 254 1.02 -19.02 -27.71
CA LYS A 254 0.19 -18.56 -28.83
C LYS A 254 1.00 -17.99 -29.98
N HIS A 255 2.07 -17.27 -29.68
CA HIS A 255 2.75 -16.43 -30.67
C HIS A 255 4.16 -16.89 -31.06
N PHE A 256 4.77 -17.82 -30.32
CA PHE A 256 6.11 -18.36 -30.62
C PHE A 256 6.07 -19.87 -30.92
N SER A 257 7.09 -20.38 -31.64
CA SER A 257 7.11 -21.74 -32.16
C SER A 257 7.14 -22.82 -31.06
N ASN A 258 6.32 -23.86 -31.23
CA ASN A 258 6.11 -24.93 -30.25
C ASN A 258 7.39 -25.67 -29.81
N LYS A 259 8.41 -25.76 -30.69
CA LYS A 259 9.66 -26.49 -30.39
C LYS A 259 10.48 -25.87 -29.25
N ASN A 260 10.40 -24.54 -29.07
CA ASN A 260 11.12 -23.82 -28.00
C ASN A 260 10.21 -23.36 -26.87
N ALA A 261 8.88 -23.44 -27.03
CA ALA A 261 7.92 -22.96 -26.05
C ALA A 261 8.01 -23.69 -24.70
N GLN A 262 8.29 -25.01 -24.70
CA GLN A 262 8.40 -25.78 -23.45
C GLN A 262 9.68 -25.44 -22.68
N LEU A 263 10.83 -25.41 -23.35
CA LEU A 263 12.10 -25.01 -22.74
C LEU A 263 12.04 -23.56 -22.23
N PHE A 264 11.45 -22.67 -23.02
CA PHE A 264 11.24 -21.28 -22.64
C PHE A 264 10.33 -21.14 -21.42
N SER A 265 9.22 -21.88 -21.39
CA SER A 265 8.31 -21.92 -20.23
C SER A 265 9.02 -22.46 -18.99
N TRP A 266 9.86 -23.49 -19.15
CA TRP A 266 10.65 -24.04 -18.05
C TRP A 266 11.68 -23.05 -17.51
N LEU A 267 12.44 -22.38 -18.39
CA LEU A 267 13.42 -21.36 -18.01
C LEU A 267 12.78 -20.16 -17.31
N ILE A 268 11.61 -19.71 -17.80
CA ILE A 268 10.82 -18.69 -17.14
C ILE A 268 10.44 -19.17 -15.73
N ASN A 269 9.84 -20.36 -15.61
CA ASN A 269 9.43 -20.91 -14.32
C ASN A 269 10.60 -21.00 -13.33
N LEU A 270 11.76 -21.50 -13.78
CA LEU A 270 12.97 -21.56 -12.96
C LEU A 270 13.41 -20.16 -12.50
N ALA A 271 13.47 -19.18 -13.40
CA ALA A 271 13.82 -17.80 -13.06
C ALA A 271 12.84 -17.17 -12.06
N ILE A 272 11.54 -17.50 -12.14
CA ILE A 272 10.53 -17.10 -11.16
C ILE A 272 10.85 -17.69 -9.80
N TYR A 273 11.03 -19.00 -9.73
CA TYR A 273 11.26 -19.68 -8.46
C TYR A 273 12.54 -19.19 -7.79
N LEU A 274 13.60 -18.95 -8.56
CA LEU A 274 14.83 -18.36 -8.06
C LEU A 274 14.61 -16.93 -7.53
N ARG A 275 13.93 -16.07 -8.31
CA ARG A 275 13.67 -14.69 -7.89
C ARG A 275 12.72 -14.62 -6.69
N ALA A 276 11.69 -15.45 -6.65
CA ALA A 276 10.75 -15.55 -5.54
C ALA A 276 11.45 -16.06 -4.28
N SER A 277 12.27 -17.12 -4.40
CA SER A 277 13.05 -17.65 -3.28
C SER A 277 14.05 -16.62 -2.75
N PHE A 278 14.74 -15.91 -3.63
CA PHE A 278 15.66 -14.83 -3.25
C PHE A 278 14.92 -13.66 -2.58
N ALA A 279 13.73 -13.28 -3.09
CA ALA A 279 12.91 -12.24 -2.48
C ALA A 279 12.39 -12.65 -1.09
N VAL A 280 11.95 -13.90 -0.92
CA VAL A 280 11.54 -14.45 0.38
C VAL A 280 12.72 -14.49 1.34
N LEU A 281 13.86 -15.02 0.91
CA LEU A 281 15.08 -15.10 1.70
C LEU A 281 15.54 -13.71 2.17
N THR A 282 15.67 -12.75 1.25
CA THR A 282 16.06 -11.38 1.59
C THR A 282 15.07 -10.68 2.51
N ARG A 283 13.75 -10.94 2.36
CA ARG A 283 12.73 -10.40 3.27
C ARG A 283 12.81 -11.03 4.66
N THR A 284 12.98 -12.34 4.75
CA THR A 284 13.14 -13.08 6.02
C THR A 284 14.39 -12.60 6.75
N ILE A 285 15.54 -12.50 6.07
CA ILE A 285 16.77 -11.92 6.63
C ILE A 285 16.51 -10.48 7.10
N LYS A 286 15.82 -9.67 6.26
CA LYS A 286 15.23 -8.35 6.56
C LYS A 286 14.67 -8.23 7.99
N HIS A 287 13.81 -9.18 8.34
CA HIS A 287 13.00 -9.15 9.55
C HIS A 287 13.68 -9.81 10.76
N VAL A 288 14.50 -10.83 10.54
CA VAL A 288 15.09 -11.65 11.62
C VAL A 288 16.48 -11.15 12.05
N LEU A 289 17.24 -10.49 11.17
CA LEU A 289 18.61 -10.07 11.43
C LEU A 289 18.74 -9.20 12.69
N LEU A 290 17.84 -8.23 12.86
CA LEU A 290 17.92 -7.31 14.00
C LEU A 290 17.62 -7.93 15.35
N PRO A 291 16.54 -8.73 15.51
CA PRO A 291 16.34 -9.50 16.73
C PRO A 291 17.52 -10.40 17.07
N ILE A 292 18.12 -11.08 16.07
CA ILE A 292 19.31 -11.92 16.29
C ILE A 292 20.48 -11.06 16.80
N MET A 293 20.74 -9.91 16.18
CA MET A 293 21.81 -9.01 16.64
C MET A 293 21.57 -8.46 18.05
N ASP A 294 20.33 -8.08 18.40
CA ASP A 294 20.00 -7.67 19.78
C ASP A 294 20.25 -8.81 20.75
N ALA A 295 19.80 -10.03 20.42
CA ALA A 295 20.01 -11.21 21.25
C ALA A 295 21.50 -11.48 21.48
N LEU A 296 22.30 -11.46 20.40
CA LEU A 296 23.75 -11.65 20.48
C LEU A 296 24.42 -10.59 21.36
N ILE A 297 24.05 -9.32 21.23
CA ILE A 297 24.63 -8.24 22.03
C ILE A 297 24.31 -8.41 23.51
N ILE A 298 23.07 -8.79 23.85
CA ILE A 298 22.66 -9.04 25.22
C ILE A 298 23.39 -10.26 25.78
N VAL A 299 23.31 -11.40 25.09
CA VAL A 299 23.92 -12.67 25.54
C VAL A 299 25.42 -12.53 25.72
N VAL A 300 26.14 -11.99 24.72
CA VAL A 300 27.59 -11.83 24.81
C VAL A 300 27.95 -10.88 25.95
N GLY A 301 27.34 -9.70 26.03
CA GLY A 301 27.67 -8.73 27.06
C GLY A 301 27.38 -9.23 28.47
N THR A 302 26.21 -9.83 28.69
CA THR A 302 25.84 -10.39 29.99
C THR A 302 26.74 -11.56 30.37
N SER A 303 27.01 -12.51 29.45
CA SER A 303 27.89 -13.67 29.74
C SER A 303 29.31 -13.23 30.07
N THR A 304 29.90 -12.32 29.27
CA THR A 304 31.24 -11.80 29.55
C THR A 304 31.36 -11.09 30.90
N PHE A 305 30.29 -10.43 31.36
CA PHE A 305 30.28 -9.81 32.68
C PHE A 305 30.08 -10.83 33.79
N ILE A 306 29.29 -11.88 33.56
CA ILE A 306 29.15 -12.97 34.52
C ILE A 306 30.51 -13.63 34.73
N ASP A 307 31.21 -14.02 33.66
CA ASP A 307 32.55 -14.61 33.70
C ASP A 307 33.51 -13.73 34.52
N TYR A 308 33.57 -12.43 34.19
CA TYR A 308 34.42 -11.47 34.89
C TYR A 308 34.03 -11.28 36.37
N TYR A 309 32.75 -11.14 36.66
CA TYR A 309 32.26 -10.89 38.01
C TYR A 309 32.42 -12.14 38.90
N GLU A 310 32.28 -13.32 38.32
CA GLU A 310 32.55 -14.61 38.94
C GLU A 310 34.04 -14.75 39.28
N SER A 311 34.93 -14.65 38.28
CA SER A 311 36.36 -14.92 38.46
C SER A 311 37.07 -13.87 39.31
N GLU A 312 36.75 -12.59 39.12
CA GLU A 312 37.54 -11.51 39.71
C GLU A 312 36.95 -10.95 41.02
N ILE A 313 35.63 -11.01 41.20
CA ILE A 313 34.95 -10.27 42.27
C ILE A 313 34.32 -11.19 43.31
N LYS A 314 33.47 -12.13 42.89
CA LYS A 314 32.65 -12.90 43.83
C LYS A 314 33.28 -14.21 44.28
N TYR A 315 33.90 -14.96 43.36
CA TYR A 315 34.50 -16.26 43.63
C TYR A 315 36.00 -16.25 43.32
N SER A 316 36.69 -15.16 43.68
CA SER A 316 38.13 -14.97 43.44
C SER A 316 39.05 -16.00 44.14
N GLN A 317 38.50 -16.79 45.08
CA GLN A 317 39.19 -17.92 45.74
C GLN A 317 38.63 -19.30 45.34
N GLY A 318 37.79 -19.36 44.30
CA GLY A 318 37.16 -20.57 43.78
C GLY A 318 35.66 -20.67 44.06
N GLY A 319 34.92 -21.25 43.11
CA GLY A 319 33.46 -21.38 43.08
C GLY A 319 32.88 -20.85 41.77
N SER A 320 31.63 -21.21 41.46
CA SER A 320 30.92 -20.73 40.27
C SER A 320 29.46 -20.40 40.58
N TYR A 321 28.83 -19.59 39.73
CA TYR A 321 27.38 -19.53 39.72
C TYR A 321 26.77 -20.88 39.29
N PRO A 322 25.56 -21.22 39.75
CA PRO A 322 24.86 -22.39 39.25
C PRO A 322 24.58 -22.25 37.74
N ASP A 323 24.79 -23.33 36.98
CA ASP A 323 24.59 -23.37 35.52
C ASP A 323 23.17 -22.92 35.12
N GLU A 324 22.19 -23.09 36.01
CA GLU A 324 20.81 -22.65 35.80
C GLU A 324 20.72 -21.13 35.57
N VAL A 325 21.61 -20.33 36.16
CA VAL A 325 21.63 -18.88 35.96
C VAL A 325 21.97 -18.53 34.51
N GLU A 326 22.92 -19.25 33.92
CA GLU A 326 23.32 -19.04 32.53
C GLU A 326 22.32 -19.66 31.54
N ILE A 327 21.86 -20.88 31.83
CA ILE A 327 20.96 -21.65 30.95
C ILE A 327 19.53 -21.08 30.96
N LEU A 328 19.04 -20.53 32.07
CA LEU A 328 17.69 -19.98 32.19
C LEU A 328 17.68 -18.45 32.31
N GLY A 329 18.57 -17.88 33.12
CA GLY A 329 18.55 -16.44 33.42
C GLY A 329 18.87 -15.56 32.21
N ILE A 330 19.96 -15.85 31.49
CA ILE A 330 20.38 -15.06 30.32
C ILE A 330 19.34 -15.16 29.18
N PRO A 331 18.84 -16.36 28.81
CA PRO A 331 17.78 -16.47 27.83
C PRO A 331 16.48 -15.76 28.26
N LEU A 332 16.13 -15.79 29.55
CA LEU A 332 14.95 -15.09 30.06
C LEU A 332 15.09 -13.57 29.94
N ILE A 333 16.21 -12.99 30.37
CA ILE A 333 16.52 -11.56 30.21
C ILE A 333 16.47 -11.18 28.72
N THR A 334 17.11 -11.97 27.88
CA THR A 334 17.16 -11.75 26.43
C THR A 334 15.75 -11.79 25.84
N ALA A 335 14.95 -12.79 26.19
CA ALA A 335 13.57 -12.93 25.73
C ALA A 335 12.71 -11.73 26.15
N ILE A 336 12.84 -11.25 27.40
CA ILE A 336 12.12 -10.06 27.87
C ILE A 336 12.45 -8.85 27.00
N TYR A 337 13.74 -8.56 26.76
CA TYR A 337 14.15 -7.44 25.91
C TYR A 337 13.65 -7.57 24.47
N LEU A 338 13.79 -8.75 23.86
CA LEU A 338 13.31 -8.99 22.50
C LEU A 338 11.79 -8.76 22.40
N ILE A 339 11.02 -9.22 23.40
CA ILE A 339 9.57 -9.04 23.46
C ILE A 339 9.22 -7.56 23.63
N THR A 340 9.85 -6.82 24.55
CA THR A 340 9.53 -5.41 24.77
C THR A 340 9.95 -4.52 23.60
N LEU A 341 11.09 -4.79 22.96
CA LEU A 341 11.54 -4.15 21.73
C LEU A 341 10.56 -4.43 20.58
N PHE A 342 10.08 -5.68 20.47
CA PHE A 342 9.07 -6.04 19.49
C PHE A 342 7.75 -5.32 19.71
N ILE A 343 7.19 -5.32 20.93
CA ILE A 343 5.91 -4.66 21.28
C ILE A 343 5.97 -3.16 21.05
N ASN A 344 7.08 -2.50 21.43
CA ASN A 344 7.27 -1.07 21.21
C ASN A 344 7.59 -0.71 19.76
N GLY A 345 7.88 -1.70 18.90
CA GLY A 345 8.13 -1.50 17.48
C GLY A 345 9.54 -1.02 17.16
N ALA A 346 10.54 -1.42 17.95
CA ALA A 346 11.94 -1.20 17.61
C ALA A 346 12.35 -1.93 16.31
N TYR A 347 11.67 -3.03 15.96
CA TYR A 347 11.93 -3.79 14.74
C TYR A 347 11.13 -3.34 13.51
N SER A 348 10.27 -2.32 13.62
CA SER A 348 9.54 -1.80 12.45
C SER A 348 10.52 -1.18 11.45
N ILE A 349 10.19 -1.23 10.16
CA ILE A 349 10.98 -0.59 9.11
C ILE A 349 10.15 0.56 8.54
N PRO A 350 10.62 1.82 8.57
CA PRO A 350 11.79 2.31 9.31
C PRO A 350 11.56 2.40 10.84
N THR A 351 12.62 2.23 11.64
CA THR A 351 12.55 2.22 13.13
C THR A 351 12.46 3.65 13.67
N LYS A 352 11.51 3.97 14.56
CA LYS A 352 11.57 5.24 15.32
C LYS A 352 12.53 5.11 16.50
N PHE A 353 13.45 6.07 16.69
CA PHE A 353 14.39 6.04 17.81
C PHE A 353 13.68 6.03 19.18
N SER A 354 12.59 6.79 19.32
CA SER A 354 11.79 6.79 20.55
C SER A 354 11.18 5.42 20.89
N ASN A 355 10.82 4.62 19.88
CA ASN A 355 10.31 3.26 20.09
C ASN A 355 11.42 2.31 20.60
N LEU A 356 12.66 2.52 20.16
CA LEU A 356 13.81 1.76 20.65
C LEU A 356 14.03 2.04 22.14
N ILE A 357 14.13 3.32 22.52
CA ILE A 357 14.34 3.73 23.92
C ILE A 357 13.22 3.23 24.82
N LYS A 358 11.95 3.39 24.41
CA LYS A 358 10.80 2.84 25.15
C LYS A 358 10.90 1.32 25.31
N GLY A 359 11.27 0.60 24.26
CA GLY A 359 11.43 -0.86 24.30
C GLY A 359 12.48 -1.32 25.30
N VAL A 360 13.66 -0.72 25.29
CA VAL A 360 14.72 -1.04 26.25
C VAL A 360 14.30 -0.66 27.67
N PHE A 361 13.76 0.55 27.86
CA PHE A 361 13.32 0.99 29.19
C PHE A 361 12.21 0.10 29.78
N SER A 362 11.20 -0.26 28.99
CA SER A 362 10.16 -1.21 29.40
C SER A 362 10.73 -2.59 29.73
N GLY A 363 11.71 -3.07 28.96
CA GLY A 363 12.39 -4.34 29.23
C GLY A 363 13.11 -4.33 30.58
N SER A 364 13.86 -3.26 30.85
CA SER A 364 14.56 -3.07 32.13
C SER A 364 13.59 -3.05 33.31
N LEU A 365 12.45 -2.36 33.19
CA LEU A 365 11.43 -2.32 34.25
C LEU A 365 10.83 -3.72 34.51
N ILE A 366 10.50 -4.47 33.45
CA ILE A 366 9.94 -5.82 33.58
C ILE A 366 10.95 -6.77 34.22
N ILE A 367 12.24 -6.67 33.86
CA ILE A 367 13.30 -7.47 34.48
C ILE A 367 13.40 -7.18 35.98
N LEU A 368 13.39 -5.90 36.38
CA LEU A 368 13.42 -5.51 37.80
C LEU A 368 12.20 -6.04 38.56
N ILE A 369 11.00 -5.90 37.99
CA ILE A 369 9.76 -6.43 38.59
C ILE A 369 9.86 -7.95 38.72
N THR A 370 10.20 -8.65 37.63
CA THR A 370 10.30 -10.11 37.62
C THR A 370 11.32 -10.59 38.66
N TYR A 371 12.51 -10.00 38.68
CA TYR A 371 13.56 -10.31 39.64
C TYR A 371 13.13 -10.06 41.09
N SER A 372 12.37 -8.98 41.34
CA SER A 372 11.83 -8.68 42.68
C SER A 372 10.77 -9.68 43.15
N LEU A 373 10.08 -10.35 42.23
CA LEU A 373 9.03 -11.33 42.52
C LEU A 373 9.56 -12.76 42.59
N LEU A 374 10.77 -13.03 42.10
CA LEU A 374 11.42 -14.34 42.23
C LEU A 374 11.69 -14.66 43.70
N ASP A 375 11.57 -15.93 44.07
CA ASP A 375 12.00 -16.44 45.37
C ASP A 375 13.52 -16.31 45.54
N GLU A 376 14.02 -16.21 46.77
CA GLU A 376 15.44 -16.01 47.05
C GLU A 376 16.33 -17.12 46.45
N SER A 377 15.81 -18.35 46.35
CA SER A 377 16.52 -19.48 45.74
C SER A 377 16.81 -19.30 44.24
N TYR A 378 16.02 -18.50 43.52
CA TYR A 378 16.18 -18.24 42.09
C TYR A 378 16.80 -16.87 41.79
N ARG A 379 17.07 -16.05 42.81
CA ARG A 379 17.71 -14.74 42.64
C ARG A 379 19.23 -14.91 42.55
N PHE A 380 19.79 -14.66 41.37
CA PHE A 380 21.24 -14.50 41.20
C PHE A 380 21.70 -13.09 41.58
N SER A 381 22.97 -12.73 41.36
CA SER A 381 23.48 -11.43 41.84
C SER A 381 22.76 -10.22 41.24
N ARG A 382 22.35 -9.29 42.11
CA ARG A 382 21.81 -7.98 41.73
C ARG A 382 22.77 -7.21 40.81
N ALA A 383 24.08 -7.42 40.96
CA ALA A 383 25.09 -6.79 40.11
C ALA A 383 24.96 -7.24 38.65
N ILE A 384 24.70 -8.53 38.40
CA ILE A 384 24.51 -9.08 37.05
C ILE A 384 23.24 -8.52 36.42
N VAL A 385 22.14 -8.44 37.18
CA VAL A 385 20.88 -7.84 36.70
C VAL A 385 21.07 -6.37 36.35
N LEU A 386 21.68 -5.60 37.26
CA LEU A 386 21.91 -4.18 37.06
C LEU A 386 22.86 -3.92 35.88
N PHE A 387 23.93 -4.70 35.76
CA PHE A 387 24.83 -4.62 34.62
C PHE A 387 24.11 -4.95 33.31
N SER A 388 23.35 -6.05 33.26
CA SER A 388 22.61 -6.44 32.06
C SER A 388 21.64 -5.34 31.60
N ILE A 389 21.02 -4.65 32.57
CA ILE A 389 20.17 -3.48 32.32
C ILE A 389 20.96 -2.31 31.74
N LEU A 390 22.07 -1.93 32.38
CA LEU A 390 22.92 -0.83 31.93
C LEU A 390 23.52 -1.14 30.55
N TRP A 391 24.06 -2.34 30.37
CA TRP A 391 24.57 -2.84 29.09
C TRP A 391 23.51 -2.73 28.00
N SER A 392 22.29 -3.21 28.24
CA SER A 392 21.22 -3.14 27.24
C SER A 392 20.79 -1.70 26.94
N LEU A 393 20.75 -0.81 27.96
CA LEU A 393 20.44 0.61 27.81
C LEU A 393 21.46 1.37 26.95
N PHE A 394 22.73 0.96 26.94
CA PHE A 394 23.77 1.63 26.16
C PHE A 394 24.13 0.90 24.86
N ALA A 395 24.40 -0.40 24.93
CA ALA A 395 24.88 -1.19 23.80
C ALA A 395 23.85 -1.20 22.66
N ILE A 396 22.58 -1.47 22.97
CA ILE A 396 21.50 -1.57 21.97
C ILE A 396 21.32 -0.24 21.21
N PRO A 397 21.10 0.93 21.87
CA PRO A 397 21.03 2.19 21.15
C PRO A 397 22.31 2.55 20.40
N THR A 398 23.48 2.30 20.98
CA THR A 398 24.77 2.65 20.38
C THR A 398 24.97 1.94 19.05
N TYR A 399 24.84 0.61 18.99
CA TYR A 399 25.03 -0.09 17.73
C TYR A 399 23.94 0.25 16.70
N ARG A 400 22.72 0.54 17.15
CA ARG A 400 21.62 1.01 16.27
C ARG A 400 21.94 2.37 15.65
N ILE A 401 22.58 3.27 16.40
CA ILE A 401 23.09 4.54 15.89
C ILE A 401 24.20 4.29 14.87
N ILE A 402 25.14 3.38 15.13
CA ILE A 402 26.19 2.99 14.18
C ILE A 402 25.57 2.47 12.86
N LEU A 403 24.59 1.57 12.94
CA LEU A 403 23.88 1.06 11.75
C LEU A 403 23.17 2.17 10.94
N ASN A 404 22.67 3.20 11.63
CA ASN A 404 22.08 4.37 10.99
C ASN A 404 23.14 5.25 10.31
N LEU A 405 24.30 5.47 10.95
CA LEU A 405 25.42 6.24 10.39
C LEU A 405 26.02 5.55 9.15
N LEU A 406 26.17 4.23 9.19
CA LEU A 406 26.63 3.41 8.06
C LEU A 406 25.57 3.26 6.95
N GLN A 407 24.40 3.88 7.10
CA GLN A 407 23.26 3.80 6.18
C GLN A 407 22.71 2.39 5.93
N ILE A 408 23.14 1.39 6.70
CA ILE A 408 22.65 0.01 6.62
C ILE A 408 21.20 -0.08 7.10
N ARG A 409 20.86 0.64 8.18
CA ARG A 409 19.49 0.72 8.69
C ARG A 409 19.17 2.08 9.27
N LYS A 410 18.47 2.90 8.49
CA LYS A 410 18.14 4.28 8.85
C LYS A 410 17.00 4.33 9.87
N PHE A 411 17.11 5.24 10.84
CA PHE A 411 15.97 5.61 11.67
C PHE A 411 14.93 6.35 10.83
N LYS A 412 13.66 6.17 11.18
CA LYS A 412 12.56 6.98 10.65
C LYS A 412 12.83 8.42 11.06
N LYS A 413 13.18 9.26 10.10
CA LYS A 413 13.21 10.71 10.32
C LYS A 413 11.78 11.13 10.68
N SER A 414 11.64 11.91 11.76
CA SER A 414 10.42 12.67 11.98
C SER A 414 10.46 13.82 10.98
N THR A 415 10.04 13.56 9.74
CA THR A 415 9.84 14.63 8.76
C THR A 415 8.64 15.42 9.24
N VAL A 416 8.92 16.60 9.77
CA VAL A 416 7.87 17.55 10.08
C VAL A 416 7.19 17.93 8.77
N GLN A 417 5.87 17.80 8.70
CA GLN A 417 5.14 18.09 7.47
C GLN A 417 5.05 19.59 7.25
N ARG A 418 5.44 20.00 6.05
CA ARG A 418 5.44 21.38 5.58
C ARG A 418 4.69 21.37 4.26
N VAL A 419 3.47 21.87 4.29
CA VAL A 419 2.46 21.65 3.26
C VAL A 419 2.26 22.94 2.46
N ALA A 420 2.27 22.83 1.15
CA ALA A 420 1.73 23.85 0.26
C ALA A 420 0.35 23.42 -0.24
N ILE A 421 -0.65 24.29 -0.11
CA ILE A 421 -1.98 24.08 -0.68
C ILE A 421 -2.13 25.04 -1.85
N ILE A 422 -2.46 24.50 -3.03
CA ILE A 422 -2.55 25.25 -4.28
C ILE A 422 -4.02 25.24 -4.72
N GLY A 423 -4.61 26.43 -4.88
CA GLY A 423 -6.02 26.60 -5.24
C GLY A 423 -6.51 28.03 -4.98
N LYS A 424 -7.83 28.20 -4.95
CA LYS A 424 -8.53 29.45 -4.65
C LYS A 424 -8.99 29.49 -3.20
N LYS A 425 -9.25 30.70 -2.69
CA LYS A 425 -9.64 30.99 -1.30
C LYS A 425 -10.61 29.96 -0.69
N GLU A 426 -11.71 29.61 -1.36
CA GLU A 426 -12.72 28.68 -0.84
C GLU A 426 -12.14 27.27 -0.57
N GLU A 427 -11.45 26.71 -1.55
CA GLU A 427 -10.85 25.37 -1.43
C GLU A 427 -9.67 25.37 -0.47
N LEU A 428 -8.86 26.43 -0.46
CA LEU A 428 -7.78 26.58 0.51
C LEU A 428 -8.30 26.54 1.95
N GLN A 429 -9.40 27.23 2.24
CA GLN A 429 -10.04 27.20 3.56
C GLN A 429 -10.62 25.82 3.89
N ARG A 430 -11.24 25.15 2.91
CA ARG A 430 -11.79 23.78 3.05
C ARG A 430 -10.69 22.78 3.40
N ILE A 431 -9.60 22.75 2.62
CA ILE A 431 -8.48 21.83 2.83
C ILE A 431 -7.73 22.16 4.11
N THR A 432 -7.56 23.43 4.46
CA THR A 432 -6.96 23.81 5.74
C THR A 432 -7.77 23.31 6.93
N SER A 433 -9.10 23.48 6.89
CA SER A 433 -10.01 22.99 7.93
C SER A 433 -9.99 21.46 7.99
N PHE A 434 -9.95 20.81 6.83
CA PHE A 434 -9.77 19.37 6.72
C PHE A 434 -8.49 18.90 7.40
N LEU A 435 -7.32 19.49 7.06
CA LEU A 435 -6.02 19.11 7.63
C LEU A 435 -5.96 19.33 9.14
N LYS A 436 -6.51 20.44 9.66
CA LYS A 436 -6.60 20.71 11.11
C LYS A 436 -7.35 19.62 11.87
N ASN A 437 -8.33 18.99 11.24
CA ASN A 437 -9.14 17.91 11.79
C ASN A 437 -8.53 16.52 11.58
N THR A 438 -7.35 16.42 10.94
CA THR A 438 -6.60 15.16 10.84
C THR A 438 -5.57 15.02 11.97
N LEU A 439 -5.15 13.78 12.27
CA LEU A 439 -4.09 13.49 13.26
C LEU A 439 -2.73 14.10 12.88
N ILE A 440 -2.56 14.51 11.63
CA ILE A 440 -1.31 15.07 11.15
C ILE A 440 -1.52 16.57 11.02
N GLN A 441 -1.08 17.30 12.04
CA GLN A 441 -1.04 18.76 11.98
C GLN A 441 0.29 19.17 11.33
N PRO A 442 0.27 19.77 10.13
CA PRO A 442 1.48 20.32 9.54
C PRO A 442 2.05 21.41 10.45
N GLU A 443 3.37 21.46 10.60
CA GLU A 443 4.04 22.57 11.30
C GLU A 443 3.87 23.88 10.54
N PHE A 444 3.85 23.76 9.22
CA PHE A 444 3.78 24.90 8.31
C PHE A 444 2.81 24.61 7.19
N ILE A 445 1.88 25.55 6.96
CA ILE A 445 0.98 25.55 5.81
C ILE A 445 1.19 26.87 5.07
N THR A 446 1.47 26.78 3.78
CA THR A 446 1.52 27.93 2.87
C THR A 446 0.44 27.80 1.80
N TYR A 447 -0.06 28.94 1.35
CA TYR A 447 -1.13 29.04 0.36
C TYR A 447 -0.59 29.61 -0.93
N ILE A 448 -0.89 28.95 -2.05
CA ILE A 448 -0.41 29.32 -3.37
C ILE A 448 -1.61 29.56 -4.26
N ASN A 449 -1.66 30.74 -4.88
CA ASN A 449 -2.75 31.12 -5.77
C ASN A 449 -2.63 30.34 -7.09
N SER A 450 -3.72 29.68 -7.49
CA SER A 450 -3.83 29.03 -8.81
C SER A 450 -3.97 30.04 -9.95
N ASP A 451 -4.49 31.23 -9.66
CA ASP A 451 -4.84 32.25 -10.64
C ASP A 451 -3.95 33.49 -10.51
N ASN A 452 -4.06 34.38 -11.51
CA ASN A 452 -3.38 35.68 -11.49
C ASN A 452 -4.18 36.79 -10.80
N VAL A 453 -5.40 36.50 -10.36
CA VAL A 453 -6.31 37.47 -9.72
C VAL A 453 -6.02 37.53 -8.23
N ASP A 454 -5.81 38.74 -7.73
CA ASP A 454 -5.69 39.01 -6.30
C ASP A 454 -7.10 39.15 -5.70
N ASP A 455 -7.49 38.20 -4.84
CA ASP A 455 -8.78 38.18 -4.14
C ASP A 455 -8.66 38.63 -2.68
N GLY A 456 -7.52 39.24 -2.31
CA GLY A 456 -7.23 39.71 -0.95
C GLY A 456 -6.97 38.59 0.07
N PHE A 457 -6.84 37.33 -0.36
CA PHE A 457 -6.38 36.24 0.48
C PHE A 457 -4.86 36.28 0.65
N ASN A 458 -4.35 35.84 1.80
CA ASN A 458 -2.93 35.88 2.12
C ASN A 458 -2.17 34.73 1.43
N TYR A 459 -1.90 34.88 0.14
CA TYR A 459 -1.07 33.96 -0.64
C TYR A 459 0.41 34.24 -0.41
N THR A 460 1.21 33.17 -0.31
CA THR A 460 2.68 33.26 -0.28
C THR A 460 3.28 33.46 -1.68
N GLY A 461 2.55 33.10 -2.73
CA GLY A 461 2.92 33.35 -4.11
C GLY A 461 1.98 32.68 -5.10
N LYS A 462 2.40 32.60 -6.35
CA LYS A 462 1.61 32.04 -7.47
C LYS A 462 2.13 30.68 -7.90
N ILE A 463 1.29 29.89 -8.60
CA ILE A 463 1.63 28.53 -9.04
C ILE A 463 2.93 28.44 -9.86
N TYR A 464 3.25 29.42 -10.71
CA TYR A 464 4.53 29.42 -11.46
C TYR A 464 5.77 29.62 -10.56
N GLN A 465 5.60 30.14 -9.34
CA GLN A 465 6.64 30.28 -8.33
C GLN A 465 6.70 29.07 -7.39
N LEU A 466 5.86 28.05 -7.59
CA LEU A 466 5.78 26.87 -6.72
C LEU A 466 7.15 26.23 -6.50
N LYS A 467 7.99 26.17 -7.55
CA LYS A 467 9.35 25.65 -7.46
C LYS A 467 10.19 26.38 -6.41
N ASP A 468 10.15 27.71 -6.43
CA ASP A 468 10.95 28.57 -5.54
C ASP A 468 10.37 28.55 -4.12
N ILE A 469 9.04 28.57 -3.99
CA ILE A 469 8.34 28.45 -2.70
C ILE A 469 8.70 27.13 -2.02
N ILE A 470 8.74 26.02 -2.78
CA ILE A 470 9.14 24.71 -2.25
C ILE A 470 10.57 24.76 -1.69
N GLU A 471 11.49 25.45 -2.37
CA GLU A 471 12.89 25.56 -1.93
C GLU A 471 13.05 26.48 -0.72
N ILE A 472 12.45 27.67 -0.76
CA ILE A 472 12.54 28.68 0.31
C ILE A 472 11.93 28.15 1.60
N TYR A 473 10.70 27.61 1.52
CA TYR A 473 9.96 27.17 2.69
C TYR A 473 10.19 25.70 3.04
N GLN A 474 11.06 24.99 2.30
CA GLN A 474 11.37 23.57 2.51
C GLN A 474 10.10 22.70 2.55
N ILE A 475 9.18 22.95 1.61
CA ILE A 475 7.92 22.21 1.48
C ILE A 475 8.23 20.76 1.09
N ASN A 476 7.58 19.81 1.75
CA ASN A 476 7.73 18.38 1.47
C ASN A 476 6.42 17.71 1.01
N GLU A 477 5.30 18.44 1.02
CA GLU A 477 4.02 17.97 0.50
C GLU A 477 3.30 19.12 -0.21
N ALA A 478 2.81 18.86 -1.43
CA ALA A 478 2.04 19.82 -2.22
C ALA A 478 0.67 19.24 -2.57
N ILE A 479 -0.39 19.96 -2.19
CA ILE A 479 -1.78 19.56 -2.37
C ILE A 479 -2.44 20.46 -3.42
N PHE A 480 -2.79 19.89 -4.56
CA PHE A 480 -3.48 20.57 -5.65
C PHE A 480 -5.00 20.41 -5.52
N CYS A 481 -5.73 21.53 -5.44
CA CYS A 481 -7.19 21.53 -5.47
C CYS A 481 -7.67 21.39 -6.92
N SER A 482 -8.16 20.21 -7.31
CA SER A 482 -8.56 19.95 -8.71
C SER A 482 -9.86 20.64 -9.13
N LYS A 483 -10.58 21.24 -8.18
CA LYS A 483 -11.68 22.16 -8.49
C LYS A 483 -11.16 23.41 -9.22
N ASP A 484 -10.00 23.91 -8.79
CA ASP A 484 -9.45 25.20 -9.23
C ASP A 484 -8.36 25.04 -10.29
N ILE A 485 -7.67 23.91 -10.31
CA ILE A 485 -6.52 23.67 -11.18
C ILE A 485 -6.87 22.56 -12.19
N SER A 486 -6.52 22.77 -13.45
CA SER A 486 -6.67 21.77 -14.50
C SER A 486 -5.74 20.58 -14.28
N SER A 487 -6.16 19.39 -14.73
CA SER A 487 -5.37 18.17 -14.65
C SER A 487 -4.06 18.32 -15.43
N ALA A 488 -4.10 19.02 -16.57
CA ALA A 488 -2.91 19.39 -17.34
C ALA A 488 -1.90 20.23 -16.53
N GLU A 489 -2.36 21.26 -15.82
CA GLU A 489 -1.45 22.09 -15.03
C GLU A 489 -0.87 21.31 -13.83
N ILE A 490 -1.69 20.47 -13.18
CA ILE A 490 -1.21 19.58 -12.10
C ILE A 490 -0.11 18.64 -12.62
N ILE A 491 -0.36 17.95 -13.74
CA ILE A 491 0.59 17.01 -14.36
C ILE A 491 1.88 17.73 -14.76
N ASN A 492 1.77 18.93 -15.33
CA ASN A 492 2.91 19.75 -15.70
C ASN A 492 3.76 20.13 -14.47
N GLN A 493 3.14 20.66 -13.42
CA GLN A 493 3.84 21.01 -12.17
C GLN A 493 4.52 19.80 -11.53
N MET A 494 3.83 18.65 -11.48
CA MET A 494 4.40 17.40 -10.98
C MET A 494 5.62 16.95 -11.81
N SER A 495 5.55 17.07 -13.13
CA SER A 495 6.66 16.74 -14.03
C SER A 495 7.85 17.68 -13.84
N ILE A 496 7.63 18.98 -13.65
CA ILE A 496 8.69 19.97 -13.39
C ILE A 496 9.40 19.71 -12.05
N LEU A 497 8.65 19.21 -11.06
CA LEU A 497 9.12 19.03 -9.69
C LEU A 497 9.59 17.60 -9.34
N ASN A 498 9.55 16.65 -10.30
CA ASN A 498 9.74 15.21 -10.08
C ASN A 498 11.06 14.77 -9.40
N ASN A 499 12.11 15.60 -9.43
CA ASN A 499 13.40 15.33 -8.79
C ASN A 499 13.51 15.89 -7.36
N LYS A 500 12.44 16.49 -6.84
CA LYS A 500 12.40 17.00 -5.46
C LYS A 500 11.79 15.97 -4.52
N LYS A 501 12.19 16.00 -3.25
CA LYS A 501 11.59 15.18 -2.18
C LYS A 501 10.25 15.79 -1.74
N VAL A 502 9.35 16.00 -2.69
CA VAL A 502 8.00 16.52 -2.47
C VAL A 502 7.01 15.43 -2.84
N ASP A 503 6.11 15.11 -1.93
CA ASP A 503 4.98 14.23 -2.22
C ASP A 503 3.82 15.08 -2.78
N PHE A 504 3.24 14.64 -3.90
CA PHE A 504 2.11 15.35 -4.53
C PHE A 504 0.79 14.69 -4.17
N LYS A 505 -0.21 15.54 -3.98
CA LYS A 505 -1.55 15.14 -3.63
C LYS A 505 -2.57 15.95 -4.42
N ILE A 506 -3.68 15.32 -4.76
CA ILE A 506 -4.82 15.93 -5.44
C ILE A 506 -6.01 15.85 -4.50
N ALA A 507 -6.65 17.00 -4.27
CA ALA A 507 -7.90 17.11 -3.54
C ALA A 507 -9.05 17.32 -4.54
N PRO A 508 -9.92 16.31 -4.74
CA PRO A 508 -11.09 16.46 -5.60
C PRO A 508 -12.09 17.48 -5.04
N ALA A 509 -12.82 18.12 -5.94
CA ALA A 509 -13.91 19.03 -5.60
C ALA A 509 -14.93 18.32 -4.69
N GLU A 510 -15.34 18.99 -3.60
CA GLU A 510 -16.41 18.52 -2.70
C GLU A 510 -16.16 17.15 -2.05
N SER A 511 -14.93 16.62 -2.12
CA SER A 511 -14.57 15.33 -1.54
C SER A 511 -14.09 15.45 -0.10
N LEU A 512 -14.33 14.40 0.68
CA LEU A 512 -13.85 14.25 2.07
C LEU A 512 -12.48 13.54 2.14
N TYR A 513 -11.74 13.51 1.04
CA TYR A 513 -10.46 12.83 0.98
C TYR A 513 -9.44 13.57 0.10
N ILE A 514 -8.17 13.26 0.31
CA ILE A 514 -7.06 13.74 -0.51
C ILE A 514 -6.27 12.53 -1.00
N ILE A 515 -6.11 12.43 -2.33
CA ILE A 515 -5.41 11.33 -3.01
C ILE A 515 -3.95 11.70 -3.21
N GLY A 516 -3.03 10.76 -2.99
CA GLY A 516 -1.64 10.88 -3.45
C GLY A 516 -1.04 9.52 -3.70
N SER A 517 0.01 9.43 -4.54
CA SER A 517 0.83 8.23 -4.57
C SER A 517 1.92 8.34 -3.52
N ASN A 518 1.95 7.39 -2.60
CA ASN A 518 3.09 7.21 -1.72
C ASN A 518 3.99 6.10 -2.28
N SER A 519 5.30 6.21 -2.02
CA SER A 519 6.33 5.24 -2.42
C SER A 519 5.92 3.76 -2.21
N ILE A 520 6.64 2.84 -2.85
CA ILE A 520 6.51 1.36 -2.71
C ILE A 520 6.36 0.88 -1.23
N GLU A 521 6.84 1.66 -0.26
CA GLU A 521 6.75 1.35 1.17
C GLU A 521 5.46 1.84 1.87
N ASN A 522 4.69 2.77 1.28
CA ASN A 522 3.52 3.44 1.87
C ASN A 522 2.30 3.50 0.91
N SER A 523 2.11 2.52 0.02
CA SER A 523 0.95 2.45 -0.89
C SER A 523 -0.38 2.66 -0.14
N GLY A 524 -1.24 3.57 -0.63
CA GLY A 524 -2.61 3.78 -0.12
C GLY A 524 -2.83 4.66 1.11
N GLU A 525 -1.94 5.60 1.47
CA GLU A 525 -2.28 6.63 2.48
C GLU A 525 -3.12 7.76 1.85
N TYR A 526 -4.43 7.55 1.82
CA TYR A 526 -5.40 8.62 1.66
C TYR A 526 -5.41 9.46 2.95
N TYR A 527 -5.44 10.79 2.84
CA TYR A 527 -6.06 11.53 3.95
C TYR A 527 -7.56 11.33 3.79
N ILE A 528 -8.13 10.37 4.51
CA ILE A 528 -9.58 10.29 4.73
C ILE A 528 -9.85 11.06 6.01
N LEU A 529 -10.93 11.86 6.03
CA LEU A 529 -11.45 12.47 7.26
C LEU A 529 -11.57 11.36 8.32
N GLY A 530 -10.72 11.42 9.36
CA GLY A 530 -10.54 10.37 10.37
C GLY A 530 -9.49 9.32 10.04
N SER A 531 -8.29 9.56 10.54
CA SER A 531 -7.21 8.58 10.57
C SER A 531 -7.64 7.28 11.27
N ASN A 532 -7.35 6.13 10.67
CA ASN A 532 -7.60 4.84 11.30
C ASN A 532 -6.35 4.38 12.09
N THR A 533 -6.28 4.69 13.38
CA THR A 533 -5.14 4.29 14.23
C THR A 533 -5.02 2.78 14.37
N LEU A 534 -6.11 2.03 14.28
CA LEU A 534 -6.09 0.57 14.28
C LEU A 534 -5.23 0.00 13.13
N LEU A 535 -5.21 0.67 11.96
CA LEU A 535 -4.42 0.21 10.81
C LEU A 535 -2.91 0.41 10.96
N LYS A 536 -2.45 1.23 11.92
CA LYS A 536 -1.02 1.44 12.15
C LYS A 536 -0.34 0.08 12.40
N PRO A 537 0.80 -0.23 11.75
CA PRO A 537 1.44 -1.55 11.88
C PRO A 537 1.71 -1.99 13.32
N ILE A 538 2.08 -1.03 14.19
CA ILE A 538 2.26 -1.26 15.63
C ILE A 538 0.98 -1.73 16.31
N ASN A 539 -0.15 -1.10 16.00
CA ASN A 539 -1.44 -1.39 16.60
C ASN A 539 -2.01 -2.72 16.11
N ARG A 540 -1.88 -3.03 14.81
CA ARG A 540 -2.27 -4.35 14.27
C ARG A 540 -1.46 -5.49 14.89
N ARG A 541 -0.15 -5.30 15.06
CA ARG A 541 0.72 -6.27 15.72
C ARG A 541 0.32 -6.45 17.19
N ASN A 542 0.17 -5.36 17.92
CA ASN A 542 -0.12 -5.41 19.35
C ASN A 542 -1.52 -6.00 19.60
N LYS A 543 -2.52 -5.67 18.77
CA LYS A 543 -3.82 -6.35 18.74
C LYS A 543 -3.66 -7.85 18.55
N ARG A 544 -2.87 -8.25 17.55
CA ARG A 544 -2.66 -9.67 17.25
C ARG A 544 -1.95 -10.42 18.38
N LEU A 545 -1.00 -9.77 19.05
CA LEU A 545 -0.34 -10.31 20.22
C LEU A 545 -1.31 -10.47 21.38
N LEU A 546 -2.16 -9.48 21.64
CA LEU A 546 -3.22 -9.59 22.66
C LEU A 546 -4.14 -10.78 22.36
N ASP A 547 -4.63 -10.88 21.12
CA ASP A 547 -5.48 -11.98 20.66
C ASP A 547 -4.82 -13.34 20.87
N PHE A 548 -3.55 -13.47 20.48
CA PHE A 548 -2.80 -14.71 20.62
C PHE A 548 -2.56 -15.06 22.09
N SER A 549 -1.96 -14.15 22.87
CA SER A 549 -1.57 -14.38 24.25
C SER A 549 -2.78 -14.67 25.13
N LEU A 550 -3.84 -13.86 25.01
CA LEU A 550 -5.04 -14.06 25.83
C LEU A 550 -5.77 -15.34 25.43
N SER A 551 -5.86 -15.67 24.14
CA SER A 551 -6.46 -16.94 23.72
C SER A 551 -5.65 -18.15 24.19
N PHE A 552 -4.32 -18.08 24.10
CA PHE A 552 -3.42 -19.13 24.58
C PHE A 552 -3.57 -19.36 26.09
N ILE A 553 -3.58 -18.29 26.89
CA ILE A 553 -3.79 -18.38 28.35
C ILE A 553 -5.17 -18.97 28.66
N LEU A 554 -6.23 -18.50 27.99
CA LEU A 554 -7.58 -19.02 28.22
C LEU A 554 -7.73 -20.49 27.79
N LEU A 555 -7.00 -20.94 26.78
CA LEU A 555 -6.96 -22.35 26.37
C LEU A 555 -6.23 -23.22 27.40
N LEU A 556 -5.11 -22.74 27.97
CA LEU A 556 -4.41 -23.45 29.04
C LEU A 556 -5.25 -23.55 30.32
N LEU A 557 -5.98 -22.48 30.65
CA LEU A 557 -6.86 -22.43 31.82
C LEU A 557 -8.23 -23.10 31.58
N PHE A 558 -8.53 -23.51 30.34
CA PHE A 558 -9.83 -24.06 29.96
C PHE A 558 -10.32 -25.21 30.85
N PRO A 559 -9.49 -26.20 31.26
CA PRO A 559 -9.93 -27.28 32.15
C PRO A 559 -10.37 -26.81 33.54
N ILE A 560 -9.70 -25.79 34.09
CA ILE A 560 -10.02 -25.20 35.40
C ILE A 560 -11.29 -24.37 35.29
N VAL A 561 -11.40 -23.64 34.19
CA VAL A 561 -12.52 -22.75 33.90
C VAL A 561 -13.81 -23.56 33.77
N LEU A 562 -13.79 -24.77 33.20
CA LEU A 562 -14.93 -25.71 33.16
C LEU A 562 -15.50 -26.13 34.53
N LEU A 563 -14.72 -26.04 35.62
CA LEU A 563 -15.18 -26.42 36.96
C LEU A 563 -16.15 -25.39 37.57
N PHE A 564 -16.19 -24.17 37.03
CA PHE A 564 -17.06 -23.10 37.51
C PHE A 564 -18.32 -22.97 36.64
N ASN A 565 -19.38 -23.71 37.00
CA ASN A 565 -20.67 -23.80 36.28
C ASN A 565 -21.39 -22.46 35.98
N HIS A 566 -21.01 -21.35 36.64
CA HIS A 566 -21.58 -20.02 36.40
C HIS A 566 -20.96 -19.27 35.21
N LEU A 567 -19.83 -19.74 34.73
CA LEU A 567 -19.25 -19.25 33.51
C LEU A 567 -19.74 -20.24 32.42
N LYS A 568 -20.73 -19.90 31.60
CA LYS A 568 -21.10 -20.69 30.41
C LYS A 568 -20.07 -20.41 29.29
N ILE A 569 -18.83 -20.86 29.54
CA ILE A 569 -17.57 -20.24 29.07
C ILE A 569 -17.37 -20.39 27.57
N ILE A 570 -17.03 -19.24 26.96
CA ILE A 570 -16.20 -19.05 25.76
C ILE A 570 -16.10 -20.28 24.86
N SER A 571 -16.70 -20.18 23.66
CA SER A 571 -16.59 -21.24 22.66
C SER A 571 -15.11 -21.60 22.40
N LEU A 572 -14.73 -22.84 22.72
CA LEU A 572 -13.39 -23.39 22.43
C LEU A 572 -13.02 -23.16 20.95
N LYS A 573 -14.01 -23.29 20.06
CA LYS A 573 -13.91 -22.96 18.65
C LYS A 573 -13.49 -21.51 18.42
N ASN A 574 -14.10 -20.54 19.10
CA ASN A 574 -13.72 -19.13 19.00
C ASN A 574 -12.28 -18.91 19.49
N LEU A 575 -11.86 -19.51 20.61
CA LEU A 575 -10.49 -19.39 21.10
C LEU A 575 -9.47 -19.93 20.10
N VAL A 576 -9.69 -21.13 19.56
CA VAL A 576 -8.83 -21.71 18.51
C VAL A 576 -8.81 -20.83 17.26
N LEU A 577 -9.97 -20.34 16.80
CA LEU A 577 -10.07 -19.44 15.65
C LEU A 577 -9.33 -18.11 15.86
N ILE A 578 -9.37 -17.56 17.08
CA ILE A 578 -8.58 -16.39 17.47
C ILE A 578 -7.10 -16.74 17.49
N LEU A 579 -6.71 -17.89 18.06
CA LEU A 579 -5.33 -18.34 18.18
C LEU A 579 -4.66 -18.53 16.81
N ILE A 580 -5.34 -19.12 15.82
CA ILE A 580 -4.84 -19.24 14.45
C ILE A 580 -5.01 -17.95 13.63
N GLY A 581 -5.70 -16.95 14.19
CA GLY A 581 -5.87 -15.63 13.59
C GLY A 581 -6.93 -15.57 12.49
N ARG A 582 -7.96 -16.41 12.53
CA ARG A 582 -9.17 -16.24 11.71
C ARG A 582 -10.18 -15.28 12.33
N LEU A 583 -10.21 -15.18 13.66
CA LEU A 583 -11.01 -14.22 14.44
C LEU A 583 -10.11 -13.30 15.28
N SER A 584 -10.74 -12.28 15.89
CA SER A 584 -10.18 -11.38 16.90
C SER A 584 -11.11 -11.37 18.12
N PHE A 585 -10.64 -11.00 19.31
CA PHE A 585 -11.53 -10.82 20.46
C PHE A 585 -12.54 -9.68 20.22
N VAL A 586 -12.04 -8.51 19.83
CA VAL A 586 -12.85 -7.32 19.52
C VAL A 586 -12.74 -6.99 18.04
N GLY A 587 -13.85 -6.67 17.39
CA GLY A 587 -13.91 -6.25 15.98
C GLY A 587 -14.92 -5.14 15.74
N PHE A 588 -15.26 -4.87 14.49
CA PHE A 588 -16.28 -3.88 14.14
C PHE A 588 -17.71 -4.42 14.36
N ILE A 589 -18.64 -3.50 14.67
CA ILE A 589 -20.09 -3.73 14.69
C ILE A 589 -20.52 -3.92 13.24
N ASN A 590 -21.03 -5.11 12.87
CA ASN A 590 -21.51 -5.45 11.52
C ASN A 590 -20.75 -4.73 10.40
N SER A 591 -19.57 -5.25 10.07
CA SER A 591 -18.83 -4.72 8.93
C SER A 591 -19.70 -4.82 7.67
N SER A 592 -20.11 -3.68 7.11
CA SER A 592 -20.42 -3.62 5.69
C SER A 592 -19.24 -4.26 4.94
N ALA A 593 -19.49 -4.92 3.82
CA ALA A 593 -18.42 -5.52 3.02
C ALA A 593 -17.33 -4.45 2.70
N ILE A 594 -17.77 -3.19 2.59
CA ILE A 594 -17.05 -1.90 2.54
C ILE A 594 -16.03 -1.72 3.66
N ALA A 595 -16.46 -1.74 4.94
CA ALA A 595 -15.54 -1.61 6.06
C ALA A 595 -14.58 -2.81 6.19
N LYS A 596 -15.04 -4.01 5.84
CA LYS A 596 -14.23 -5.25 5.87
C LYS A 596 -13.04 -5.18 4.92
N GLN A 597 -13.23 -4.59 3.74
CA GLN A 597 -12.22 -4.56 2.69
C GLN A 597 -11.32 -3.33 2.74
N GLN A 598 -11.86 -2.15 3.05
CA GLN A 598 -11.07 -0.94 3.26
C GLN A 598 -10.12 -1.07 4.47
N LEU A 599 -10.56 -1.74 5.54
CA LEU A 599 -9.83 -1.77 6.81
C LEU A 599 -9.15 -3.12 7.08
N ASN A 600 -9.50 -4.18 6.36
CA ASN A 600 -8.92 -5.52 6.51
C ASN A 600 -8.90 -5.97 8.00
N VAL A 601 -9.97 -5.65 8.71
CA VAL A 601 -10.16 -5.93 10.14
C VAL A 601 -10.90 -7.25 10.29
N LYS A 602 -10.35 -8.14 11.11
CA LYS A 602 -10.95 -9.46 11.36
C LYS A 602 -12.26 -9.32 12.11
N LYS A 603 -13.19 -10.24 11.86
CA LYS A 603 -14.43 -10.36 12.64
C LYS A 603 -14.06 -10.59 14.11
N GLY A 604 -14.71 -9.82 14.98
CA GLY A 604 -14.58 -9.97 16.44
C GLY A 604 -15.62 -10.92 16.99
N VAL A 605 -15.33 -11.54 18.14
CA VAL A 605 -16.36 -12.20 18.97
C VAL A 605 -17.21 -11.13 19.66
N LEU A 606 -16.54 -10.10 20.18
CA LEU A 606 -17.12 -8.84 20.63
C LEU A 606 -16.95 -7.78 19.54
N ASN A 607 -17.71 -6.70 19.64
CA ASN A 607 -17.65 -5.58 18.71
C ASN A 607 -17.38 -4.25 19.42
N ALA A 608 -17.03 -3.23 18.63
CA ALA A 608 -16.79 -1.88 19.11
C ALA A 608 -17.98 -1.27 19.87
N GLY A 609 -19.20 -1.74 19.61
CA GLY A 609 -20.44 -1.30 20.25
C GLY A 609 -20.60 -1.82 21.67
N ASP A 610 -19.96 -2.94 22.00
CA ASP A 610 -19.94 -3.49 23.36
C ASP A 610 -19.20 -2.58 24.37
N TYR A 611 -18.59 -1.50 23.90
CA TYR A 611 -18.02 -0.43 24.74
C TYR A 611 -19.05 0.59 25.24
N TYR A 612 -20.15 0.82 24.49
CA TYR A 612 -21.11 1.89 24.73
C TYR A 612 -22.38 1.36 25.43
N LEU A 613 -23.09 2.22 26.18
CA LEU A 613 -24.37 1.88 26.84
C LEU A 613 -25.51 1.79 25.81
N GLU A 614 -26.53 0.95 26.05
CA GLU A 614 -27.65 0.72 25.11
C GLU A 614 -28.38 2.01 24.66
N GLN A 615 -28.41 3.04 25.51
CA GLN A 615 -29.02 4.34 25.20
C GLN A 615 -28.20 5.16 24.17
N GLU A 616 -26.88 4.99 24.10
CA GLU A 616 -26.01 5.67 23.12
C GLU A 616 -25.99 4.98 21.75
N LEU A 617 -26.30 3.68 21.72
CA LEU A 617 -26.39 2.88 20.48
C LEU A 617 -27.56 3.29 19.58
N ASN A 618 -28.62 3.90 20.14
CA ASN A 618 -29.79 4.37 19.40
C ASN A 618 -29.63 5.75 18.75
N VAL A 619 -28.58 6.50 19.10
CA VAL A 619 -28.37 7.89 18.62
C VAL A 619 -27.27 7.98 17.55
N LYS A 620 -26.32 7.03 17.53
CA LYS A 620 -25.17 7.03 16.60
C LYS A 620 -25.29 5.93 15.54
N SER A 621 -24.88 6.23 14.30
CA SER A 621 -24.84 5.21 13.25
C SER A 621 -23.74 4.17 13.51
N ILE A 622 -23.94 2.92 13.05
CA ILE A 622 -22.96 1.83 13.15
C ILE A 622 -21.60 2.23 12.57
N GLU A 623 -21.61 2.97 11.45
CA GLU A 623 -20.41 3.45 10.79
C GLU A 623 -19.66 4.47 11.64
N GLN A 624 -20.37 5.36 12.33
CA GLN A 624 -19.76 6.33 13.24
C GLN A 624 -19.08 5.64 14.44
N LEU A 625 -19.68 4.59 14.98
CA LEU A 625 -19.09 3.81 16.09
C LEU A 625 -17.84 3.02 15.65
N ASN A 626 -17.92 2.37 14.48
CA ASN A 626 -16.75 1.69 13.90
C ASN A 626 -15.62 2.68 13.60
N PHE A 627 -15.97 3.85 13.07
CA PHE A 627 -15.04 4.92 12.81
C PHE A 627 -14.36 5.43 14.08
N GLU A 628 -15.12 5.75 15.13
CA GLU A 628 -14.59 6.15 16.45
C GLU A 628 -13.66 5.09 17.05
N TYR A 629 -14.06 3.81 17.03
CA TYR A 629 -13.19 2.71 17.50
C TYR A 629 -11.90 2.61 16.68
N SER A 630 -11.99 2.78 15.36
CA SER A 630 -10.85 2.71 14.47
C SER A 630 -9.90 3.91 14.64
N ARG A 631 -10.46 5.09 14.91
CA ARG A 631 -9.75 6.35 15.07
C ARG A 631 -9.04 6.43 16.40
N ASP A 632 -9.69 5.99 17.47
CA ASP A 632 -9.21 6.11 18.84
C ASP A 632 -8.74 4.74 19.40
N TYR A 633 -8.30 3.84 18.51
CA TYR A 633 -7.88 2.50 18.89
C TYR A 633 -6.66 2.51 19.82
N SER A 634 -6.77 1.78 20.92
CA SER A 634 -5.66 1.40 21.80
C SER A 634 -5.84 -0.03 22.28
N ILE A 635 -4.73 -0.69 22.65
CA ILE A 635 -4.79 -2.05 23.21
C ILE A 635 -5.57 -2.10 24.53
N PHE A 636 -5.53 -1.02 25.31
CA PHE A 636 -6.25 -0.90 26.58
C PHE A 636 -7.76 -0.86 26.36
N LYS A 637 -8.22 -0.19 25.29
CA LYS A 637 -9.64 -0.18 24.92
C LYS A 637 -10.14 -1.59 24.59
N ASP A 638 -9.35 -2.39 23.87
CA ASP A 638 -9.68 -3.79 23.62
C ASP A 638 -9.72 -4.62 24.91
N ILE A 639 -8.74 -4.47 25.79
CA ILE A 639 -8.70 -5.14 27.10
C ILE A 639 -9.94 -4.78 27.93
N GLU A 640 -10.30 -3.51 27.97
CA GLU A 640 -11.47 -3.01 28.69
C GLU A 640 -12.78 -3.60 28.14
N ILE A 641 -12.95 -3.62 26.81
CA ILE A 641 -14.11 -4.23 26.15
C ILE A 641 -14.19 -5.72 26.51
N ILE A 642 -13.08 -6.45 26.42
CA ILE A 642 -13.01 -7.87 26.72
C ILE A 642 -13.36 -8.13 28.19
N PHE A 643 -12.80 -7.36 29.10
CA PHE A 643 -13.00 -7.55 30.55
C PHE A 643 -14.44 -7.22 30.96
N LYS A 644 -15.00 -6.09 30.52
CA LYS A 644 -16.39 -5.70 30.83
C LYS A 644 -17.42 -6.66 30.22
N ASN A 645 -17.09 -7.30 29.10
CA ASN A 645 -18.00 -8.18 28.37
C ASN A 645 -17.53 -9.64 28.37
N PHE A 646 -16.79 -10.06 29.38
CA PHE A 646 -16.18 -11.40 29.44
C PHE A 646 -17.23 -12.52 29.34
N SER A 647 -18.40 -12.33 29.95
CA SER A 647 -19.53 -13.28 29.89
C SER A 647 -20.15 -13.42 28.48
N LYS A 648 -19.96 -12.44 27.59
CA LYS A 648 -20.49 -12.41 26.22
C LYS A 648 -19.53 -13.03 25.19
N LEU A 649 -18.37 -13.54 25.62
CA LEU A 649 -17.41 -14.23 24.74
C LEU A 649 -17.91 -15.59 24.20
N ASN A 650 -19.07 -16.06 24.69
CA ASN A 650 -19.76 -17.24 24.18
C ASN A 650 -20.66 -16.96 22.96
N ARG A 651 -20.82 -15.70 22.52
CA ARG A 651 -21.63 -15.35 21.34
C ARG A 651 -21.25 -16.23 20.15
N GLU A 652 -22.25 -16.92 19.58
CA GLU A 652 -22.07 -17.59 18.31
C GLU A 652 -21.84 -16.52 17.24
N THR A 653 -20.73 -16.63 16.53
CA THR A 653 -20.46 -15.74 15.40
C THR A 653 -21.39 -16.18 14.27
N HIS A 654 -22.62 -15.65 14.20
CA HIS A 654 -23.59 -15.98 13.16
C HIS A 654 -22.92 -15.99 11.78
N SER A 655 -23.01 -17.12 11.10
CA SER A 655 -22.60 -17.29 9.71
C SER A 655 -23.60 -16.57 8.82
N ASN A 656 -23.17 -15.45 8.24
CA ASN A 656 -23.66 -14.92 6.98
C ASN A 656 -22.46 -14.25 6.29
#